data_AF-A0A1V6ZB77-F1
#
_entry.id   AF-A0A1V6ZB77-F1
#
_cell.length_a   1.000
_cell.length_b   1.000
_cell.length_c   1.000
_cell.angle_alpha   90.00
_cell.angle_beta   90.00
_cell.angle_gamma   90.00
#
_symmetry.space_group_name_H-M   'P 1'
#
loop_
_entity.id
_entity.type
_entity.pdbx_description
1 polymer ?
#
loop_
_entity_poly.entity_id
_entity_poly.type
_entity_poly.pdbx_seq_one_letter_code
_entity_poly.pdbx_strand_id
1 'polypeptide(L)'
;MPVKLQSVSAYTNDDYCSYVSNWPEQNSFVAWILALGMSFVVAFCAFKGLGLPKDDIPAAWVRPLLKARYAGIVLYNPALNLTKTSILLLYIDIARRSQTFLYIGSYATLIVVLVGGVVFTFLTAFQCRPVQAVYNPAINSPSCIPVETIDLAIVPVNVATGLAILVLPIPVLTTLRIPLGQKIIALLVLVLGVIVIIVIDVVRTYYLQLAAINLRQIDIRVPVSLDFLYTASLTALWSTVEVNMAIAGACIPTLLPLIKQLIPKFKLSCGQGSSSRQTSRPSSAQADGTDADSFHLTELRCHQSSSTSLQAENQEQLQPQIGPMSARTVRHMEEAQSLYQRSDVFAFSRSTRCEQPSCMLDMLGTESVKYCALIAILLFLEGFIIALLSSVNGNMALVENEIQAIGITSATYGGGACIVPFLGYWLLHHVGFNITFVSALGLLCIGTLITWPSGAVGSYPGLIVANVVAGTAVTLLDMSTIAFLTLCGPTQYAEIRVLMGLGFGYCGSALSFLLSEKLFFAHVDNARGVVYIQWTYLAVALAMVLLGLFYYYIPLPTASDVELQRRVNMLWIDPSVKLFSKLPVVFGTLALGALAEFFSTASLTGIRTFLGALLGSASTRTRTTPPLTILDLNIALSGIYAGSHFILSFLCVFIQPRIILLLLYACGVTFSALILWLDFSSAKTLEYIVLFFAIPLGPIPSLTYALALRGMGSWTTLGASVLEGSGALGPAIYPWIMWALIQAHSHSIQSSFRVVFAAFVTGTVFPLYLVLVRAGLPRVRYPVWSTLTLSGGYPAHSQ
;
A
#
# COMPACT_ATOMS: atom_id res chain seq x y z
N MET A 1 5.33 -58.72 -17.52
CA MET A 1 3.99 -58.23 -17.92
C MET A 1 3.53 -57.19 -16.91
N PRO A 2 3.18 -55.97 -17.36
CA PRO A 2 2.24 -55.11 -16.63
C PRO A 2 1.07 -54.69 -17.54
N VAL A 3 -0.18 -54.88 -17.10
CA VAL A 3 -1.37 -54.50 -17.88
C VAL A 3 -2.42 -53.85 -16.98
N LYS A 4 -2.75 -52.59 -17.31
CA LYS A 4 -3.96 -51.82 -16.95
C LYS A 4 -4.42 -51.83 -15.47
N LEU A 5 -4.17 -50.70 -14.78
CA LEU A 5 -5.01 -50.25 -13.65
C LEU A 5 -5.20 -48.71 -13.61
N GLN A 6 -5.03 -48.02 -14.75
CA GLN A 6 -5.05 -46.55 -14.86
C GLN A 6 -6.38 -45.94 -15.36
N SER A 7 -7.34 -46.74 -15.85
CA SER A 7 -8.55 -46.23 -16.50
C SER A 7 -9.71 -45.86 -15.55
N VAL A 8 -9.60 -46.15 -14.25
CA VAL A 8 -10.68 -45.91 -13.27
C VAL A 8 -10.54 -44.57 -12.56
N SER A 9 -9.30 -44.12 -12.30
CA SER A 9 -9.00 -42.89 -11.56
C SER A 9 -9.35 -41.59 -12.31
N ALA A 10 -9.59 -41.65 -13.62
CA ALA A 10 -9.99 -40.50 -14.42
C ALA A 10 -11.45 -40.10 -14.15
N TYR A 11 -12.38 -41.05 -14.29
CA TYR A 11 -13.82 -40.82 -14.10
C TYR A 11 -14.15 -40.22 -12.72
N THR A 12 -13.55 -40.74 -11.65
CA THR A 12 -13.77 -40.21 -10.30
C THR A 12 -13.30 -38.77 -10.13
N ASN A 13 -12.28 -38.33 -10.87
CA ASN A 13 -11.82 -36.94 -10.81
C ASN A 13 -12.72 -35.99 -11.59
N ASP A 14 -13.29 -36.41 -12.73
CA ASP A 14 -14.23 -35.58 -13.49
C ASP A 14 -15.59 -35.43 -12.77
N ASP A 15 -16.06 -36.49 -12.10
CA ASP A 15 -17.22 -36.41 -11.20
C ASP A 15 -16.95 -35.47 -10.01
N TYR A 16 -15.80 -35.60 -9.33
CA TYR A 16 -15.44 -34.65 -8.26
C TYR A 16 -15.26 -33.22 -8.77
N CYS A 17 -14.74 -33.00 -9.99
CA CYS A 17 -14.61 -31.67 -10.57
C CYS A 17 -15.98 -31.04 -10.87
N SER A 18 -16.95 -31.81 -11.40
CA SER A 18 -18.30 -31.32 -11.70
C SER A 18 -19.18 -31.16 -10.44
N TYR A 19 -18.92 -31.90 -9.36
CA TYR A 19 -19.47 -31.56 -8.05
C TYR A 19 -18.82 -30.29 -7.46
N VAL A 20 -17.51 -30.08 -7.64
CA VAL A 20 -16.80 -28.90 -7.11
C VAL A 20 -17.10 -27.61 -7.89
N SER A 21 -17.40 -27.66 -9.18
CA SER A 21 -17.76 -26.47 -9.98
C SER A 21 -19.06 -25.80 -9.54
N ASN A 22 -19.98 -26.52 -8.90
CA ASN A 22 -21.34 -26.06 -8.67
C ASN A 22 -21.53 -25.31 -7.33
N TRP A 23 -20.52 -25.32 -6.44
CA TRP A 23 -20.54 -24.64 -5.14
C TRP A 23 -20.72 -23.11 -5.21
N PRO A 24 -20.06 -22.34 -6.11
CA PRO A 24 -20.33 -20.90 -6.23
C PRO A 24 -21.79 -20.62 -6.62
N GLU A 25 -22.38 -21.41 -7.53
CA GLU A 25 -23.79 -21.23 -7.92
C GLU A 25 -24.75 -21.49 -6.76
N GLN A 26 -24.54 -22.60 -6.02
CA GLN A 26 -25.32 -22.95 -4.84
C GLN A 26 -25.19 -21.89 -3.73
N ASN A 27 -23.97 -21.40 -3.45
CA ASN A 27 -23.75 -20.38 -2.43
C ASN A 27 -24.35 -19.02 -2.82
N SER A 28 -24.28 -18.63 -4.09
CA SER A 28 -24.99 -17.43 -4.60
C SER A 28 -26.50 -17.56 -4.45
N PHE A 29 -27.08 -18.72 -4.73
CA PHE A 29 -28.52 -18.96 -4.59
C PHE A 29 -28.98 -18.90 -3.13
N VAL A 30 -28.23 -19.50 -2.20
CA VAL A 30 -28.52 -19.41 -0.76
C VAL A 30 -28.36 -17.97 -0.25
N ALA A 31 -27.32 -17.25 -0.68
CA ALA A 31 -27.14 -15.83 -0.34
C ALA A 31 -28.33 -14.97 -0.82
N TRP A 32 -28.83 -15.22 -2.03
CA TRP A 32 -30.00 -14.53 -2.59
C TRP A 32 -31.29 -14.83 -1.81
N ILE A 33 -31.53 -16.07 -1.38
CA ILE A 33 -32.67 -16.42 -0.51
C ILE A 33 -32.60 -15.65 0.81
N LEU A 34 -31.41 -15.54 1.42
CA LEU A 34 -31.21 -14.77 2.65
C LEU A 34 -31.41 -13.26 2.42
N ALA A 35 -30.98 -12.73 1.28
CA ALA A 35 -31.21 -11.33 0.89
C ALA A 35 -32.69 -11.00 0.64
N LEU A 36 -33.48 -11.94 0.08
CA LEU A 36 -34.93 -11.84 0.01
C LEU A 36 -35.56 -11.87 1.40
N GLY A 37 -35.10 -12.76 2.29
CA GLY A 37 -35.54 -12.82 3.69
C GLY A 37 -35.29 -11.50 4.43
N MET A 38 -34.10 -10.91 4.27
CA MET A 38 -33.76 -9.57 4.76
C MET A 38 -34.72 -8.50 4.23
N SER A 39 -34.94 -8.47 2.92
CA SER A 39 -35.79 -7.47 2.26
C SER A 39 -37.25 -7.56 2.74
N PHE A 40 -37.77 -8.78 2.88
CA PHE A 40 -39.09 -9.04 3.47
C PHE A 40 -39.17 -8.61 4.93
N VAL A 41 -38.15 -8.91 5.74
CA VAL A 41 -38.09 -8.50 7.15
C VAL A 41 -38.13 -6.97 7.29
N VAL A 42 -37.38 -6.22 6.48
CA VAL A 42 -37.39 -4.74 6.51
C VAL A 42 -38.74 -4.19 6.05
N ALA A 43 -39.34 -4.73 4.99
CA ALA A 43 -40.68 -4.34 4.55
C ALA A 43 -41.76 -4.62 5.62
N PHE A 44 -41.69 -5.77 6.31
CA PHE A 44 -42.58 -6.10 7.43
C PHE A 44 -42.36 -5.17 8.63
N CYS A 45 -41.12 -4.79 8.93
CA CYS A 45 -40.83 -3.81 9.99
C CYS A 45 -41.42 -2.43 9.64
N ALA A 46 -41.27 -1.97 8.39
CA ALA A 46 -41.87 -0.70 7.93
C ALA A 46 -43.41 -0.73 8.06
N PHE A 47 -44.05 -1.82 7.65
CA PHE A 47 -45.50 -2.04 7.85
C PHE A 47 -45.94 -2.09 9.33
N LYS A 48 -45.00 -2.27 10.27
CA LYS A 48 -45.23 -2.20 11.72
C LYS A 48 -44.75 -0.91 12.38
N GLY A 49 -44.43 0.12 11.59
CA GLY A 49 -44.10 1.46 12.08
C GLY A 49 -42.60 1.74 12.24
N LEU A 50 -41.71 0.91 11.68
CA LEU A 50 -40.28 1.25 11.64
C LEU A 50 -40.06 2.54 10.83
N GLY A 51 -39.57 3.59 11.49
CA GLY A 51 -39.39 4.92 10.89
C GLY A 51 -40.46 5.96 11.29
N LEU A 52 -41.48 5.57 12.07
CA LEU A 52 -42.39 6.53 12.72
C LEU A 52 -41.79 7.12 14.01
N PRO A 53 -42.22 8.31 14.44
CA PRO A 53 -42.02 8.80 15.81
C PRO A 53 -42.55 7.81 16.86
N LYS A 54 -41.95 7.85 18.05
CA LYS A 54 -42.28 6.98 19.19
C LYS A 54 -43.77 6.94 19.53
N ASP A 55 -44.43 8.09 19.52
CA ASP A 55 -45.80 8.24 20.00
C ASP A 55 -46.86 7.76 18.97
N ASP A 56 -46.46 7.63 17.70
CA ASP A 56 -47.30 7.13 16.60
C ASP A 56 -47.30 5.59 16.48
N ILE A 57 -46.56 4.87 17.33
CA ILE A 57 -46.40 3.41 17.25
C ILE A 57 -47.32 2.71 18.28
N PRO A 58 -48.36 1.96 17.82
CA PRO A 58 -49.23 1.22 18.73
C PRO A 58 -48.46 0.19 19.57
N ALA A 59 -48.68 0.16 20.89
CA ALA A 59 -47.99 -0.74 21.81
C ALA A 59 -48.08 -2.24 21.43
N ALA A 60 -49.17 -2.65 20.76
CA ALA A 60 -49.36 -4.00 20.23
C ALA A 60 -48.36 -4.39 19.13
N TRP A 61 -47.79 -3.42 18.39
CA TRP A 61 -46.87 -3.66 17.27
C TRP A 61 -45.40 -3.70 17.70
N VAL A 62 -45.05 -3.15 18.88
CA VAL A 62 -43.67 -3.09 19.39
C VAL A 62 -43.04 -4.49 19.50
N ARG A 63 -43.75 -5.48 20.05
CA ARG A 63 -43.23 -6.86 20.20
C ARG A 63 -42.93 -7.56 18.87
N PRO A 64 -43.85 -7.63 17.89
CA PRO A 64 -43.54 -8.22 16.57
C PRO A 64 -42.48 -7.42 15.79
N LEU A 65 -42.46 -6.08 15.94
CA LEU A 65 -41.45 -5.21 15.34
C LEU A 65 -40.03 -5.51 15.86
N LEU A 66 -39.85 -5.64 17.18
CA LEU A 66 -38.56 -6.02 17.78
C LEU A 66 -38.11 -7.43 17.36
N LYS A 67 -39.04 -8.39 17.28
CA LYS A 67 -38.73 -9.76 16.80
C LYS A 67 -38.27 -9.77 15.33
N ALA A 68 -38.95 -9.02 14.46
CA ALA A 68 -38.57 -8.91 13.06
C ALA A 68 -37.21 -8.18 12.91
N ARG A 69 -37.00 -7.07 13.62
CA ARG A 69 -35.70 -6.36 13.65
C ARG A 69 -34.54 -7.29 14.05
N TYR A 70 -34.73 -8.11 15.09
CA TYR A 70 -33.71 -9.07 15.53
C TYR A 70 -33.41 -10.13 14.46
N ALA A 71 -34.42 -10.67 13.79
CA ALA A 71 -34.22 -11.59 12.66
C ALA A 71 -33.37 -10.96 11.54
N GLY A 72 -33.60 -9.69 11.20
CA GLY A 72 -32.79 -8.96 10.20
C GLY A 72 -31.32 -8.80 10.61
N ILE A 73 -31.05 -8.43 11.88
CA ILE A 73 -29.68 -8.30 12.39
C ILE A 73 -28.92 -9.64 12.34
N VAL A 74 -29.60 -10.76 12.60
CA VAL A 74 -28.99 -12.10 12.52
C VAL A 74 -28.81 -12.58 11.07
N LEU A 75 -29.72 -12.25 10.15
CA LEU A 75 -29.65 -12.67 8.74
C LEU A 75 -28.61 -11.90 7.90
N TYR A 76 -28.27 -10.66 8.28
CA TYR A 76 -27.29 -9.82 7.57
C TYR A 76 -25.91 -10.50 7.45
N ASN A 77 -25.33 -10.96 8.57
CA ASN A 77 -23.96 -11.51 8.59
C ASN A 77 -23.81 -12.76 7.70
N PRO A 78 -24.70 -13.78 7.77
CA PRO A 78 -24.66 -14.93 6.87
C PRO A 78 -24.80 -14.55 5.39
N ALA A 79 -25.73 -13.66 5.04
CA ALA A 79 -25.99 -13.29 3.65
C ALA A 79 -24.76 -12.63 3.00
N LEU A 80 -24.11 -11.68 3.70
CA LEU A 80 -22.92 -11.01 3.20
C LEU A 80 -21.72 -11.98 3.09
N ASN A 81 -21.51 -12.84 4.10
CA ASN A 81 -20.37 -13.76 4.10
C ASN A 81 -20.52 -14.91 3.08
N LEU A 82 -21.74 -15.38 2.80
CA LEU A 82 -22.00 -16.32 1.70
C LEU A 82 -21.80 -15.66 0.31
N THR A 83 -22.21 -14.40 0.17
CA THR A 83 -21.95 -13.60 -1.05
C THR A 83 -20.44 -13.49 -1.32
N LYS A 84 -19.66 -13.11 -0.29
CA LYS A 84 -18.19 -13.09 -0.36
C LYS A 84 -17.65 -14.47 -0.73
N THR A 85 -18.04 -15.51 0.02
CA THR A 85 -17.62 -16.91 -0.20
C THR A 85 -17.81 -17.37 -1.65
N SER A 86 -18.93 -17.03 -2.29
CA SER A 86 -19.17 -17.35 -3.69
C SER A 86 -18.14 -16.71 -4.65
N ILE A 87 -17.83 -15.42 -4.45
CA ILE A 87 -16.80 -14.71 -5.25
C ILE A 87 -15.43 -15.38 -5.10
N LEU A 88 -15.04 -15.78 -3.87
CA LEU A 88 -13.76 -16.46 -3.63
C LEU A 88 -13.73 -17.86 -4.26
N LEU A 89 -14.83 -18.60 -4.27
CA LEU A 89 -14.91 -19.91 -4.93
C LEU A 89 -14.78 -19.78 -6.45
N LEU A 90 -15.44 -18.79 -7.05
CA LEU A 90 -15.27 -18.44 -8.46
C LEU A 90 -13.80 -18.11 -8.79
N TYR A 91 -13.12 -17.37 -7.91
CA TYR A 91 -11.70 -17.03 -8.07
C TYR A 91 -10.78 -18.26 -7.94
N ILE A 92 -11.05 -19.17 -7.00
CA ILE A 92 -10.31 -20.43 -6.84
C ILE A 92 -10.45 -21.31 -8.09
N ASP A 93 -11.65 -21.38 -8.67
CA ASP A 93 -11.91 -22.16 -9.89
C ASP A 93 -11.14 -21.60 -11.10
N ILE A 94 -11.21 -20.28 -11.32
CA ILE A 94 -10.44 -19.56 -12.36
C ILE A 94 -8.92 -19.73 -12.17
N ALA A 95 -8.43 -19.68 -10.93
CA ALA A 95 -7.00 -19.73 -10.64
C ALA A 95 -6.38 -21.13 -10.78
N ARG A 96 -7.18 -22.20 -10.65
CA ARG A 96 -6.76 -23.62 -10.51
C ARG A 96 -5.75 -24.10 -11.57
N ARG A 97 -5.67 -23.44 -12.73
CA ARG A 97 -4.84 -23.86 -13.88
C ARG A 97 -3.75 -22.86 -14.30
N SER A 98 -3.54 -21.74 -13.58
CA SER A 98 -2.65 -20.67 -14.07
C SER A 98 -1.82 -19.94 -13.00
N GLN A 99 -2.39 -19.55 -11.86
CA GLN A 99 -1.73 -18.59 -10.95
C GLN A 99 -1.77 -19.04 -9.47
N THR A 100 -0.66 -19.60 -9.00
CA THR A 100 -0.48 -20.08 -7.61
C THR A 100 -0.73 -18.99 -6.57
N PHE A 101 -0.35 -17.74 -6.87
CA PHE A 101 -0.60 -16.58 -5.99
C PHE A 101 -2.10 -16.36 -5.73
N LEU A 102 -2.92 -16.37 -6.80
CA LEU A 102 -4.37 -16.14 -6.66
C LEU A 102 -5.04 -17.30 -5.94
N TYR A 103 -4.62 -18.53 -6.23
CA TYR A 103 -5.13 -19.74 -5.57
C TYR A 103 -4.86 -19.73 -4.05
N ILE A 104 -3.61 -19.48 -3.63
CA ILE A 104 -3.24 -19.38 -2.21
C ILE A 104 -3.93 -18.20 -1.54
N GLY A 105 -3.89 -17.02 -2.18
CA GLY A 105 -4.48 -15.80 -1.63
C GLY A 105 -6.00 -15.92 -1.42
N SER A 106 -6.71 -16.54 -2.36
CA SER A 106 -8.16 -16.78 -2.25
C SER A 106 -8.49 -17.82 -1.17
N TYR A 107 -7.67 -18.85 -0.99
CA TYR A 107 -7.88 -19.81 0.09
C TYR A 107 -7.64 -19.17 1.47
N ALA A 108 -6.62 -18.31 1.60
CA ALA A 108 -6.35 -17.57 2.84
C ALA A 108 -7.49 -16.60 3.18
N THR A 109 -7.98 -15.81 2.22
CA THR A 109 -9.12 -14.90 2.46
C THR A 109 -10.43 -15.65 2.71
N LEU A 110 -10.61 -16.84 2.14
CA LEU A 110 -11.78 -17.71 2.39
C LEU A 110 -11.83 -18.16 3.85
N ILE A 111 -10.70 -18.56 4.43
CA ILE A 111 -10.61 -18.88 5.86
C ILE A 111 -11.01 -17.66 6.71
N VAL A 112 -10.51 -16.46 6.39
CA VAL A 112 -10.83 -15.23 7.13
C VAL A 112 -12.33 -14.88 7.04
N VAL A 113 -12.93 -14.96 5.86
CA VAL A 113 -14.38 -14.71 5.65
C VAL A 113 -15.22 -15.72 6.41
N LEU A 114 -14.88 -17.01 6.35
CA LEU A 114 -15.65 -18.06 7.04
C LEU A 114 -15.52 -17.96 8.57
N VAL A 115 -14.30 -17.84 9.10
CA VAL A 115 -14.06 -17.76 10.56
C VAL A 115 -14.66 -16.46 11.12
N GLY A 116 -14.41 -15.31 10.49
CA GLY A 116 -14.98 -14.04 10.90
C GLY A 116 -16.52 -14.05 10.82
N GLY A 117 -17.07 -14.48 9.70
CA GLY A 117 -18.53 -14.56 9.49
C GLY A 117 -19.25 -15.45 10.50
N VAL A 118 -18.67 -16.61 10.83
CA VAL A 118 -19.22 -17.51 11.85
C VAL A 118 -19.15 -16.88 13.25
N VAL A 119 -18.01 -16.31 13.64
CA VAL A 119 -17.84 -15.64 14.94
C VAL A 119 -18.81 -14.46 15.09
N PHE A 120 -18.90 -13.57 14.10
CA PHE A 120 -19.80 -12.42 14.17
C PHE A 120 -21.28 -12.79 14.11
N THR A 121 -21.66 -13.86 13.39
CA THR A 121 -23.05 -14.38 13.41
C THR A 121 -23.41 -14.91 14.79
N PHE A 122 -22.51 -15.61 15.48
CA PHE A 122 -22.76 -16.05 16.85
C PHE A 122 -22.77 -14.90 17.86
N LEU A 123 -21.94 -13.87 17.67
CA LEU A 123 -21.96 -12.67 18.52
C LEU A 123 -23.27 -11.87 18.38
N THR A 124 -23.82 -11.68 17.17
CA THR A 124 -25.12 -11.01 17.00
C THR A 124 -26.29 -11.87 17.48
N ALA A 125 -26.26 -13.18 17.26
CA ALA A 125 -27.30 -14.10 17.75
C ALA A 125 -27.32 -14.23 19.28
N PHE A 126 -26.17 -14.21 19.95
CA PHE A 126 -26.05 -14.35 21.40
C PHE A 126 -25.70 -13.05 22.13
N GLN A 127 -26.05 -11.90 21.54
CA GLN A 127 -25.75 -10.54 22.06
C GLN A 127 -26.31 -10.25 23.47
N CYS A 128 -27.31 -11.00 23.94
CA CYS A 128 -27.88 -10.88 25.29
C CYS A 128 -28.00 -12.24 25.99
N ARG A 129 -27.84 -12.22 27.32
CA ARG A 129 -28.14 -13.32 28.24
C ARG A 129 -29.25 -12.87 29.21
N PRO A 130 -30.48 -13.43 29.14
CA PRO A 130 -30.98 -14.36 28.10
C PRO A 130 -31.27 -13.65 26.77
N VAL A 131 -31.20 -14.37 25.64
CA VAL A 131 -31.47 -13.84 24.28
C VAL A 131 -32.86 -13.21 24.15
N GLN A 132 -33.82 -13.66 24.95
CA GLN A 132 -35.19 -13.12 24.96
C GLN A 132 -35.26 -11.63 25.33
N ALA A 133 -34.26 -11.10 26.04
CA ALA A 133 -34.19 -9.68 26.43
C ALA A 133 -34.10 -8.72 25.23
N VAL A 134 -33.64 -9.19 24.06
CA VAL A 134 -33.56 -8.40 22.83
C VAL A 134 -34.95 -7.95 22.34
N TYR A 135 -35.97 -8.81 22.50
CA TYR A 135 -37.32 -8.57 21.96
C TYR A 135 -38.42 -8.56 23.02
N ASN A 136 -38.09 -8.77 24.30
CA ASN A 136 -39.01 -8.65 25.42
C ASN A 136 -38.41 -7.73 26.51
N PRO A 137 -38.71 -6.41 26.48
CA PRO A 137 -38.19 -5.45 27.45
C PRO A 137 -38.77 -5.62 28.87
N ALA A 138 -39.67 -6.57 29.10
CA ALA A 138 -40.22 -6.90 30.42
C ALA A 138 -39.33 -7.89 31.23
N ILE A 139 -38.07 -8.10 30.82
CA ILE A 139 -37.10 -8.93 31.54
C ILE A 139 -36.18 -8.00 32.36
N ASN A 140 -36.21 -8.16 33.68
CA ASN A 140 -35.39 -7.38 34.60
C ASN A 140 -33.90 -7.79 34.54
N SER A 141 -33.00 -6.82 34.68
CA SER A 141 -31.53 -7.00 34.76
C SER A 141 -30.90 -7.95 33.72
N PRO A 142 -31.10 -7.75 32.39
CA PRO A 142 -30.42 -8.52 31.37
C PRO A 142 -28.94 -8.13 31.25
N SER A 143 -28.08 -9.09 30.91
CA SER A 143 -26.69 -8.82 30.53
C SER A 143 -26.58 -8.83 29.00
N CYS A 144 -26.30 -7.68 28.38
CA CYS A 144 -26.21 -7.53 26.93
C CYS A 144 -24.91 -6.83 26.54
N ILE A 145 -24.34 -7.22 25.40
CA ILE A 145 -23.27 -6.50 24.72
C ILE A 145 -23.92 -5.35 23.91
N PRO A 146 -23.40 -4.11 23.96
CA PRO A 146 -23.91 -3.02 23.15
C PRO A 146 -23.79 -3.33 21.65
N VAL A 147 -24.88 -3.11 20.88
CA VAL A 147 -24.92 -3.39 19.43
C VAL A 147 -23.85 -2.58 18.67
N GLU A 148 -23.61 -1.34 19.11
CA GLU A 148 -22.52 -0.49 18.64
C GLU A 148 -21.14 -1.16 18.71
N THR A 149 -20.84 -1.90 19.77
CA THR A 149 -19.55 -2.60 19.94
C THR A 149 -19.43 -3.80 19.01
N ILE A 150 -20.55 -4.48 18.71
CA ILE A 150 -20.57 -5.62 17.78
C ILE A 150 -20.42 -5.13 16.34
N ASP A 151 -21.19 -4.12 15.92
CA ASP A 151 -21.11 -3.55 14.57
C ASP A 151 -19.73 -2.91 14.31
N LEU A 152 -19.15 -2.21 15.30
CA LEU A 152 -17.78 -1.67 15.20
C LEU A 152 -16.70 -2.76 15.09
N ALA A 153 -16.95 -3.99 15.55
CA ALA A 153 -16.03 -5.11 15.34
C ALA A 153 -16.22 -5.77 13.95
N ILE A 154 -17.44 -5.71 13.39
CA ILE A 154 -17.79 -6.29 12.08
C ILE A 154 -17.24 -5.46 10.92
N VAL A 155 -17.52 -4.14 10.90
CA VAL A 155 -17.20 -3.24 9.77
C VAL A 155 -15.73 -3.31 9.31
N PRO A 156 -14.71 -3.30 10.19
CA PRO A 156 -13.30 -3.36 9.78
C PRO A 156 -12.95 -4.65 9.04
N VAL A 157 -13.44 -5.79 9.53
CA VAL A 157 -13.25 -7.10 8.89
C VAL A 157 -14.05 -7.18 7.59
N ASN A 158 -15.24 -6.55 7.55
CA ASN A 158 -16.05 -6.48 6.34
C ASN A 158 -15.39 -5.70 5.21
N VAL A 159 -14.85 -4.52 5.52
CA VAL A 159 -14.11 -3.69 4.55
C VAL A 159 -12.79 -4.36 4.17
N ALA A 160 -11.99 -4.85 5.12
CA ALA A 160 -10.71 -5.50 4.83
C ALA A 160 -10.87 -6.76 3.95
N THR A 161 -11.89 -7.60 4.20
CA THR A 161 -12.20 -8.74 3.32
C THR A 161 -12.70 -8.28 1.95
N GLY A 162 -13.50 -7.21 1.86
CA GLY A 162 -13.91 -6.61 0.58
C GLY A 162 -12.73 -6.09 -0.25
N LEU A 163 -11.78 -5.42 0.38
CA LEU A 163 -10.55 -4.94 -0.26
C LEU A 163 -9.65 -6.10 -0.72
N ALA A 164 -9.49 -7.14 0.10
CA ALA A 164 -8.74 -8.32 -0.30
C ALA A 164 -9.36 -9.03 -1.51
N ILE A 165 -10.70 -9.12 -1.58
CA ILE A 165 -11.42 -9.61 -2.76
C ILE A 165 -11.15 -8.74 -3.99
N LEU A 166 -11.13 -7.41 -3.86
CA LEU A 166 -10.80 -6.51 -4.99
C LEU A 166 -9.35 -6.66 -5.46
N VAL A 167 -8.38 -6.92 -4.57
CA VAL A 167 -6.96 -7.05 -4.96
C VAL A 167 -6.63 -8.39 -5.63
N LEU A 168 -7.28 -9.49 -5.22
CA LEU A 168 -7.01 -10.84 -5.73
C LEU A 168 -7.09 -11.05 -7.26
N PRO A 169 -8.12 -10.57 -8.01
CA PRO A 169 -8.24 -10.81 -9.45
C PRO A 169 -7.26 -9.98 -10.29
N ILE A 170 -6.68 -8.92 -9.72
CA ILE A 170 -5.93 -7.91 -10.47
C ILE A 170 -4.67 -8.50 -11.15
N PRO A 171 -3.85 -9.36 -10.51
CA PRO A 171 -2.77 -10.12 -11.16
C PRO A 171 -3.19 -11.02 -12.35
N VAL A 172 -4.42 -11.55 -12.35
CA VAL A 172 -4.94 -12.31 -13.51
C VAL A 172 -5.39 -11.36 -14.61
N LEU A 173 -6.00 -10.23 -14.27
CA LEU A 173 -6.38 -9.19 -15.23
C LEU A 173 -5.17 -8.53 -15.92
N THR A 174 -3.97 -8.52 -15.32
CA THR A 174 -2.72 -8.06 -15.96
C THR A 174 -2.07 -9.10 -16.88
N THR A 175 -2.14 -10.38 -16.55
CA THR A 175 -1.48 -11.45 -17.31
C THR A 175 -2.26 -11.88 -18.56
N LEU A 176 -3.59 -11.72 -18.58
CA LEU A 176 -4.40 -11.91 -19.78
C LEU A 176 -4.17 -10.79 -20.82
N ARG A 177 -3.93 -11.19 -22.08
CA ARG A 177 -3.73 -10.29 -23.25
C ARG A 177 -5.04 -9.66 -23.74
N ILE A 178 -5.72 -8.91 -22.87
CA ILE A 178 -6.97 -8.20 -23.15
C ILE A 178 -6.67 -6.74 -23.57
N PRO A 179 -7.35 -6.17 -24.59
CA PRO A 179 -7.17 -4.77 -24.97
C PRO A 179 -7.55 -3.82 -23.83
N LEU A 180 -6.72 -2.79 -23.60
CA LEU A 180 -6.77 -1.94 -22.40
C LEU A 180 -8.16 -1.37 -22.07
N GLY A 181 -8.96 -0.97 -23.06
CA GLY A 181 -10.32 -0.48 -22.82
C GLY A 181 -11.25 -1.48 -22.10
N GLN A 182 -11.15 -2.77 -22.42
CA GLN A 182 -11.92 -3.81 -21.72
C GLN A 182 -11.38 -4.09 -20.31
N LYS A 183 -10.06 -3.95 -20.13
CA LYS A 183 -9.37 -4.06 -18.82
C LYS A 183 -9.80 -2.94 -17.87
N ILE A 184 -9.89 -1.71 -18.40
CA ILE A 184 -10.35 -0.52 -17.66
C ILE A 184 -11.82 -0.66 -17.25
N ILE A 185 -12.70 -1.15 -18.12
CA ILE A 185 -14.12 -1.38 -17.76
C ILE A 185 -14.25 -2.40 -16.62
N ALA A 186 -13.52 -3.52 -16.68
CA ALA A 186 -13.54 -4.52 -15.61
C ALA A 186 -13.02 -3.94 -14.26
N LEU A 187 -11.95 -3.15 -14.29
CA LEU A 187 -11.43 -2.45 -13.12
C LEU A 187 -12.42 -1.41 -12.58
N LEU A 188 -13.03 -0.60 -13.44
CA LEU A 188 -13.97 0.46 -13.06
C LEU A 188 -15.17 -0.13 -12.32
N VAL A 189 -15.74 -1.23 -12.84
CA VAL A 189 -16.84 -1.96 -12.20
C VAL A 189 -16.42 -2.51 -10.82
N LEU A 190 -15.23 -3.11 -10.71
CA LEU A 190 -14.70 -3.65 -9.45
C LEU A 190 -14.51 -2.55 -8.40
N VAL A 191 -13.93 -1.41 -8.80
CA VAL A 191 -13.69 -0.24 -7.94
C VAL A 191 -15.02 0.43 -7.54
N LEU A 192 -15.97 0.59 -8.46
CA LEU A 192 -17.31 1.11 -8.15
C LEU A 192 -18.05 0.20 -7.15
N GLY A 193 -17.94 -1.12 -7.29
CA GLY A 193 -18.51 -2.08 -6.33
C GLY A 193 -17.98 -1.86 -4.91
N VAL A 194 -16.65 -1.72 -4.76
CA VAL A 194 -16.02 -1.44 -3.45
C VAL A 194 -16.35 -0.05 -2.92
N ILE A 195 -16.37 1.00 -3.76
CA ILE A 195 -16.79 2.34 -3.35
C ILE A 195 -18.22 2.30 -2.81
N VAL A 196 -19.15 1.60 -3.47
CA VAL A 196 -20.54 1.51 -3.02
C VAL A 196 -20.68 0.69 -1.74
N ILE A 197 -20.04 -0.48 -1.62
CA ILE A 197 -20.04 -1.26 -0.37
C ILE A 197 -19.53 -0.40 0.80
N ILE A 198 -18.39 0.27 0.61
CA ILE A 198 -17.79 1.14 1.62
C ILE A 198 -18.72 2.29 2.00
N VAL A 199 -19.28 3.02 1.03
CA VAL A 199 -20.21 4.12 1.32
C VAL A 199 -21.43 3.64 2.12
N ILE A 200 -21.89 2.40 1.92
CA ILE A 200 -23.03 1.85 2.66
C ILE A 200 -22.65 1.45 4.09
N ASP A 201 -21.54 0.72 4.31
CA ASP A 201 -20.98 0.40 5.63
C ASP A 201 -20.77 1.69 6.47
N VAL A 202 -20.32 2.74 5.80
CA VAL A 202 -20.01 4.04 6.38
C VAL A 202 -21.26 4.82 6.78
N VAL A 203 -22.27 4.89 5.91
CA VAL A 203 -23.55 5.53 6.23
C VAL A 203 -24.27 4.76 7.35
N ARG A 204 -24.22 3.42 7.35
CA ARG A 204 -24.71 2.57 8.45
C ARG A 204 -24.03 2.94 9.78
N THR A 205 -22.71 2.99 9.80
CA THR A 205 -21.90 3.27 11.01
C THR A 205 -22.17 4.68 11.56
N TYR A 206 -22.26 5.68 10.67
CA TYR A 206 -22.57 7.07 11.04
C TYR A 206 -23.90 7.19 11.80
N TYR A 207 -24.99 6.64 11.24
CA TYR A 207 -26.30 6.71 11.88
C TYR A 207 -26.36 5.93 13.19
N LEU A 208 -25.65 4.80 13.29
CA LEU A 208 -25.63 3.97 14.49
C LEU A 208 -24.90 4.67 15.65
N GLN A 209 -23.77 5.35 15.38
CA GLN A 209 -23.08 6.15 16.39
C GLN A 209 -23.86 7.41 16.80
N LEU A 210 -24.52 8.08 15.85
CA LEU A 210 -25.37 9.23 16.17
C LEU A 210 -26.51 8.85 17.13
N ALA A 211 -27.05 7.63 17.01
CA ALA A 211 -28.00 7.09 17.99
C ALA A 211 -27.33 6.79 19.35
N ALA A 212 -26.15 6.16 19.37
CA ALA A 212 -25.43 5.81 20.60
C ALA A 212 -25.05 7.05 21.44
N ILE A 213 -24.59 8.13 20.80
CA ILE A 213 -24.23 9.39 21.47
C ILE A 213 -25.43 9.99 22.20
N ASN A 214 -26.61 10.01 21.55
CA ASN A 214 -27.85 10.52 22.15
C ASN A 214 -28.34 9.68 23.34
N LEU A 215 -27.90 8.43 23.49
CA LEU A 215 -28.27 7.54 24.59
C LEU A 215 -27.36 7.67 25.82
N ARG A 216 -26.10 8.11 25.67
CA ARG A 216 -25.18 8.29 26.81
C ARG A 216 -25.60 9.40 27.80
N GLN A 217 -26.58 10.22 27.45
CA GLN A 217 -27.07 11.33 28.28
C GLN A 217 -28.28 10.95 29.17
N ILE A 218 -28.75 9.70 29.14
CA ILE A 218 -29.82 9.19 29.99
C ILE A 218 -29.30 7.95 30.76
N ASP A 219 -29.12 8.09 32.07
CA ASP A 219 -28.45 7.10 32.93
C ASP A 219 -29.36 5.90 33.30
N ILE A 220 -30.04 5.32 32.32
CA ILE A 220 -30.96 4.19 32.50
C ILE A 220 -30.69 3.15 31.40
N ARG A 221 -30.21 1.96 31.81
CA ARG A 221 -29.93 0.81 30.94
C ARG A 221 -31.20 0.12 30.43
N VAL A 222 -32.06 0.84 29.70
CA VAL A 222 -33.23 0.28 29.02
C VAL A 222 -32.77 -0.40 27.71
N PRO A 223 -33.17 -1.67 27.40
CA PRO A 223 -32.63 -2.39 26.25
C PRO A 223 -32.87 -1.73 24.88
N VAL A 224 -33.96 -0.98 24.72
CA VAL A 224 -34.31 -0.22 23.50
C VAL A 224 -35.13 1.01 23.91
N SER A 225 -34.66 2.23 23.61
CA SER A 225 -35.55 3.40 23.56
C SER A 225 -36.35 3.37 22.26
N LEU A 226 -37.60 3.83 22.28
CA LEU A 226 -38.42 3.85 21.06
C LEU A 226 -37.88 4.84 20.02
N ASP A 227 -37.21 5.89 20.48
CA ASP A 227 -36.59 6.93 19.66
C ASP A 227 -35.45 6.38 18.77
N PHE A 228 -34.83 5.26 19.19
CA PHE A 228 -33.84 4.53 18.38
C PHE A 228 -34.44 3.86 17.12
N LEU A 229 -35.76 3.61 17.07
CA LEU A 229 -36.38 2.95 15.91
C LEU A 229 -36.43 3.84 14.67
N TYR A 230 -36.45 5.17 14.83
CA TYR A 230 -36.36 6.10 13.71
C TYR A 230 -35.01 5.94 13.01
N THR A 231 -33.90 6.13 13.73
CA THR A 231 -32.55 6.03 13.17
C THR A 231 -32.23 4.62 12.67
N ALA A 232 -32.70 3.57 13.38
CA ALA A 232 -32.51 2.18 12.96
C ALA A 232 -33.24 1.82 11.66
N SER A 233 -34.26 2.59 11.22
CA SER A 233 -34.92 2.38 9.93
C SER A 233 -33.95 2.59 8.76
N LEU A 234 -33.16 3.68 8.81
CA LEU A 234 -32.11 3.98 7.84
C LEU A 234 -31.02 2.91 7.86
N THR A 235 -30.54 2.53 9.05
CA THR A 235 -29.56 1.45 9.23
C THR A 235 -30.00 0.14 8.56
N ALA A 236 -31.27 -0.25 8.73
CA ALA A 236 -31.83 -1.47 8.15
C ALA A 236 -32.01 -1.40 6.62
N LEU A 237 -32.46 -0.25 6.09
CA LEU A 237 -32.55 0.00 4.65
C LEU A 237 -31.16 -0.09 4.00
N TRP A 238 -30.18 0.63 4.52
CA TRP A 238 -28.81 0.62 4.00
C TRP A 238 -28.18 -0.78 4.04
N SER A 239 -28.33 -1.53 5.14
CA SER A 239 -27.86 -2.92 5.24
C SER A 239 -28.50 -3.86 4.21
N THR A 240 -29.74 -3.57 3.78
CA THR A 240 -30.41 -4.33 2.71
C THR A 240 -29.88 -3.96 1.33
N VAL A 241 -29.58 -2.68 1.08
CA VAL A 241 -28.93 -2.23 -0.16
C VAL A 241 -27.52 -2.83 -0.28
N GLU A 242 -26.78 -2.89 0.83
CA GLU A 242 -25.42 -3.47 0.91
C GLU A 242 -25.36 -4.90 0.35
N VAL A 243 -26.18 -5.80 0.91
CA VAL A 243 -26.20 -7.22 0.56
C VAL A 243 -26.68 -7.42 -0.88
N ASN A 244 -27.74 -6.71 -1.30
CA ASN A 244 -28.24 -6.83 -2.67
C ASN A 244 -27.23 -6.29 -3.71
N MET A 245 -26.52 -5.19 -3.39
CA MET A 245 -25.48 -4.64 -4.27
C MET A 245 -24.23 -5.52 -4.31
N ALA A 246 -23.85 -6.16 -3.19
CA ALA A 246 -22.76 -7.13 -3.15
C ALA A 246 -23.08 -8.37 -4.02
N ILE A 247 -24.32 -8.87 -3.97
CA ILE A 247 -24.79 -9.99 -4.82
C ILE A 247 -24.81 -9.55 -6.29
N ALA A 248 -25.33 -8.36 -6.60
CA ALA A 248 -25.30 -7.82 -7.95
C ALA A 248 -23.85 -7.72 -8.48
N GLY A 249 -22.93 -7.22 -7.66
CA GLY A 249 -21.49 -7.13 -7.92
C GLY A 249 -20.84 -8.49 -8.20
N ALA A 250 -21.17 -9.53 -7.42
CA ALA A 250 -20.69 -10.89 -7.62
C ALA A 250 -21.07 -11.47 -8.99
N CYS A 251 -22.23 -11.07 -9.53
CA CYS A 251 -22.75 -11.52 -10.83
C CYS A 251 -22.21 -10.73 -12.04
N ILE A 252 -21.53 -9.58 -11.88
CA ILE A 252 -21.07 -8.79 -13.04
C ILE A 252 -19.96 -9.50 -13.85
N PRO A 253 -18.94 -10.16 -13.24
CA PRO A 253 -17.93 -10.90 -13.99
C PRO A 253 -18.49 -12.00 -14.89
N THR A 254 -19.53 -12.71 -14.44
CA THR A 254 -20.20 -13.78 -15.21
C THR A 254 -21.18 -13.23 -16.26
N LEU A 255 -21.75 -12.05 -16.04
CA LEU A 255 -22.58 -11.35 -17.04
C LEU A 255 -21.76 -10.66 -18.17
N LEU A 256 -20.47 -10.36 -17.94
CA LEU A 256 -19.61 -9.70 -18.93
C LEU A 256 -19.57 -10.36 -20.33
N PRO A 257 -19.47 -11.70 -20.50
CA PRO A 257 -19.60 -12.33 -21.82
C PRO A 257 -20.98 -12.14 -22.46
N LEU A 258 -22.07 -12.17 -21.68
CA LEU A 258 -23.43 -11.95 -22.16
C LEU A 258 -23.62 -10.50 -22.66
N ILE A 259 -23.08 -9.53 -21.90
CA ILE A 259 -23.06 -8.11 -22.27
C ILE A 259 -22.31 -7.90 -23.60
N LYS A 260 -21.19 -8.60 -23.81
CA LYS A 260 -20.45 -8.58 -25.09
C LYS A 260 -21.21 -9.20 -26.27
N GLN A 261 -22.22 -10.03 -26.03
CA GLN A 261 -23.13 -10.56 -27.07
C GLN A 261 -24.34 -9.66 -27.35
N LEU A 262 -24.79 -8.87 -26.36
CA LEU A 262 -25.89 -7.91 -26.52
C LEU A 262 -25.45 -6.60 -27.20
N ILE A 263 -24.34 -6.00 -26.75
CA ILE A 263 -23.83 -4.72 -27.26
C ILE A 263 -23.61 -4.64 -28.79
N PRO A 264 -23.15 -5.69 -29.53
CA PRO A 264 -23.03 -5.58 -30.99
C PRO A 264 -24.35 -5.34 -31.74
N LYS A 265 -25.52 -5.57 -31.11
CA LYS A 265 -26.83 -5.20 -31.67
C LYS A 265 -27.22 -3.74 -31.41
N PHE A 266 -26.49 -3.03 -30.55
CA PHE A 266 -26.69 -1.61 -30.23
C PHE A 266 -25.70 -0.67 -30.93
N LYS A 267 -25.27 -1.02 -32.15
CA LYS A 267 -24.71 -0.04 -33.09
C LYS A 267 -25.81 0.92 -33.55
N LEU A 268 -26.07 1.97 -32.78
CA LEU A 268 -26.82 3.12 -33.27
C LEU A 268 -26.14 3.67 -34.53
N SER A 269 -26.91 3.80 -35.61
CA SER A 269 -26.44 4.50 -36.80
C SER A 269 -26.36 5.99 -36.49
N CYS A 270 -25.14 6.49 -36.32
CA CYS A 270 -24.84 7.91 -36.33
C CYS A 270 -23.97 8.17 -37.56
N GLY A 271 -24.52 8.89 -38.54
CA GLY A 271 -23.96 8.95 -39.89
C GLY A 271 -22.57 9.58 -39.95
N GLN A 272 -21.72 9.06 -40.84
CA GLN A 272 -20.49 9.75 -41.24
C GLN A 272 -20.85 10.99 -42.07
N GLY A 273 -20.97 12.14 -41.41
CA GLY A 273 -21.11 13.44 -42.06
C GLY A 273 -19.88 13.73 -42.91
N SER A 274 -20.00 13.58 -44.23
CA SER A 274 -18.93 13.81 -45.18
C SER A 274 -18.57 15.31 -45.28
N SER A 275 -17.33 15.66 -44.96
CA SER A 275 -16.81 17.02 -45.16
C SER A 275 -15.39 17.01 -45.75
N SER A 276 -15.26 16.48 -46.96
CA SER A 276 -14.04 16.58 -47.75
C SER A 276 -13.76 18.03 -48.16
N ARG A 277 -12.59 18.58 -47.80
CA ARG A 277 -12.00 19.73 -48.48
C ARG A 277 -10.85 19.27 -49.37
N GLN A 278 -11.01 19.50 -50.67
CA GLN A 278 -10.00 19.22 -51.69
C GLN A 278 -8.98 20.35 -51.77
N THR A 279 -7.75 19.99 -52.16
CA THR A 279 -6.94 20.81 -53.08
C THR A 279 -5.99 19.91 -53.87
N SER A 280 -6.22 19.81 -55.19
CA SER A 280 -5.22 19.74 -56.30
C SER A 280 -3.94 18.87 -56.14
N ARG A 281 -3.49 18.08 -57.14
CA ARG A 281 -3.70 18.11 -58.61
C ARG A 281 -3.36 16.72 -59.25
N PRO A 282 -3.29 16.49 -60.59
CA PRO A 282 -3.96 15.33 -61.19
C PRO A 282 -3.05 14.32 -61.91
N SER A 283 -3.62 13.19 -62.34
CA SER A 283 -3.09 12.33 -63.40
C SER A 283 -4.21 11.66 -64.19
N SER A 284 -3.92 11.36 -65.44
CA SER A 284 -4.79 10.96 -66.56
C SER A 284 -5.74 9.78 -66.36
N ALA A 285 -6.95 10.01 -66.85
CA ALA A 285 -8.02 9.14 -67.35
C ALA A 285 -7.68 7.78 -68.02
N GLN A 286 -8.71 6.92 -68.07
CA GLN A 286 -9.02 5.87 -69.10
C GLN A 286 -8.09 4.63 -69.20
N ALA A 287 -8.52 3.43 -69.63
CA ALA A 287 -9.84 2.75 -69.75
C ALA A 287 -9.59 1.25 -70.16
N ASP A 288 -10.54 0.32 -70.38
CA ASP A 288 -12.02 0.26 -70.25
C ASP A 288 -12.51 -1.21 -70.13
N GLY A 289 -13.78 -1.43 -69.74
CA GLY A 289 -14.56 -2.68 -69.90
C GLY A 289 -14.14 -3.93 -69.08
N THR A 290 -14.92 -5.03 -69.02
CA THR A 290 -16.38 -5.18 -69.27
C THR A 290 -16.92 -6.46 -68.61
N ASP A 291 -18.14 -6.36 -68.04
CA ASP A 291 -19.26 -7.31 -67.94
C ASP A 291 -19.13 -8.85 -67.71
N ALA A 292 -20.07 -9.31 -66.87
CA ALA A 292 -20.89 -10.54 -66.95
C ALA A 292 -20.38 -11.90 -66.42
N ASP A 293 -20.96 -12.28 -65.27
CA ASP A 293 -21.72 -13.52 -65.01
C ASP A 293 -21.29 -14.86 -65.62
N SER A 294 -21.07 -15.84 -64.74
CA SER A 294 -22.04 -16.95 -64.64
C SER A 294 -21.93 -17.77 -63.35
N PHE A 295 -23.09 -18.28 -62.92
CA PHE A 295 -23.29 -19.27 -61.86
C PHE A 295 -22.49 -20.57 -62.09
N HIS A 296 -21.95 -21.16 -61.02
CA HIS A 296 -22.49 -22.46 -60.57
C HIS A 296 -22.23 -22.74 -59.08
N LEU A 297 -23.04 -23.65 -58.51
CA LEU A 297 -23.10 -23.99 -57.09
C LEU A 297 -23.02 -25.53 -56.91
N THR A 298 -23.00 -26.02 -55.67
CA THR A 298 -23.01 -27.46 -55.24
C THR A 298 -21.67 -28.21 -55.43
N GLU A 299 -21.28 -29.21 -54.62
CA GLU A 299 -21.94 -29.92 -53.51
C GLU A 299 -20.96 -30.33 -52.36
N LEU A 300 -21.48 -30.97 -51.31
CA LEU A 300 -20.82 -31.43 -50.08
C LEU A 300 -20.04 -32.76 -50.26
N ARG A 301 -19.09 -33.06 -49.35
CA ARG A 301 -19.21 -34.06 -48.25
C ARG A 301 -17.85 -34.66 -47.81
N CYS A 302 -17.84 -35.41 -46.71
CA CYS A 302 -16.66 -35.85 -45.96
C CYS A 302 -16.23 -37.30 -46.23
N HIS A 303 -14.91 -37.57 -46.15
CA HIS A 303 -14.28 -38.72 -45.45
C HIS A 303 -12.91 -38.21 -44.92
N GLN A 304 -12.34 -38.54 -43.75
CA GLN A 304 -12.32 -39.73 -42.86
C GLN A 304 -11.18 -40.72 -43.18
N SER A 305 -10.64 -41.36 -42.12
CA SER A 305 -9.51 -42.32 -42.04
C SER A 305 -8.11 -41.66 -41.95
N SER A 306 -7.02 -42.23 -41.41
CA SER A 306 -6.66 -43.32 -40.46
C SER A 306 -5.15 -43.56 -40.74
N SER A 307 -4.19 -43.36 -39.84
CA SER A 307 -3.83 -44.10 -38.61
C SER A 307 -3.04 -45.41 -38.82
N THR A 308 -1.71 -45.34 -38.71
CA THR A 308 -0.70 -46.42 -38.53
C THR A 308 0.62 -45.77 -38.01
N SER A 309 1.72 -46.50 -37.82
CA SER A 309 2.05 -47.33 -36.64
C SER A 309 3.57 -47.70 -36.64
N LEU A 310 4.03 -48.51 -35.67
CA LEU A 310 5.40 -49.09 -35.50
C LEU A 310 6.42 -48.09 -34.90
N GLN A 311 7.08 -48.35 -33.75
CA GLN A 311 8.06 -49.41 -33.36
C GLN A 311 9.44 -49.24 -34.04
N ALA A 312 10.60 -49.38 -33.37
CA ALA A 312 10.94 -49.41 -31.93
C ALA A 312 12.48 -49.26 -31.73
N GLU A 313 12.92 -49.10 -30.46
CA GLU A 313 14.23 -49.46 -29.89
C GLU A 313 15.56 -48.72 -30.22
N ASN A 314 16.29 -48.43 -29.12
CA ASN A 314 17.73 -48.57 -28.84
C ASN A 314 18.83 -47.78 -29.62
N GLN A 315 19.37 -46.75 -28.93
CA GLN A 315 20.75 -46.72 -28.40
C GLN A 315 21.95 -47.03 -29.33
N GLU A 316 22.80 -46.01 -29.62
CA GLU A 316 24.24 -46.00 -29.27
C GLU A 316 24.92 -44.62 -29.50
N GLN A 317 26.20 -44.48 -29.12
CA GLN A 317 27.00 -43.25 -29.27
C GLN A 317 27.93 -43.32 -30.50
N LEU A 318 27.91 -42.35 -31.42
CA LEU A 318 29.09 -42.05 -32.24
C LEU A 318 29.12 -40.64 -32.87
N GLN A 319 30.27 -39.99 -32.77
CA GLN A 319 30.79 -38.96 -33.68
C GLN A 319 32.14 -39.49 -34.23
N PRO A 320 32.72 -38.95 -35.33
CA PRO A 320 32.28 -37.84 -36.19
C PRO A 320 32.27 -38.19 -37.70
N GLN A 321 31.97 -37.21 -38.57
CA GLN A 321 32.90 -36.83 -39.67
C GLN A 321 32.49 -35.50 -40.34
N ILE A 322 33.43 -34.89 -41.07
CA ILE A 322 33.29 -33.59 -41.73
C ILE A 322 33.48 -33.77 -43.25
N GLY A 323 32.59 -33.20 -44.06
CA GLY A 323 32.74 -33.05 -45.51
C GLY A 323 32.36 -31.63 -45.95
N PRO A 324 33.13 -30.97 -46.84
CA PRO A 324 32.92 -29.56 -47.16
C PRO A 324 31.76 -29.35 -48.16
N MET A 325 30.72 -28.62 -47.74
CA MET A 325 29.63 -28.22 -48.64
C MET A 325 29.92 -26.84 -49.26
N SER A 326 29.62 -26.68 -50.55
CA SER A 326 30.03 -25.49 -51.33
C SER A 326 29.26 -24.21 -50.95
N ALA A 327 29.99 -23.11 -50.78
CA ALA A 327 29.48 -21.81 -50.34
C ALA A 327 28.51 -21.10 -51.31
N ARG A 328 28.17 -21.70 -52.46
CA ARG A 328 27.15 -21.18 -53.39
C ARG A 328 25.71 -21.54 -52.99
N THR A 329 25.49 -22.69 -52.35
CA THR A 329 24.12 -23.17 -52.05
C THR A 329 23.48 -22.37 -50.90
N VAL A 330 24.27 -21.89 -49.95
CA VAL A 330 23.79 -21.13 -48.77
C VAL A 330 23.13 -19.81 -49.18
N ARG A 331 23.77 -19.02 -50.04
CA ARG A 331 23.34 -17.65 -50.37
C ARG A 331 21.94 -17.57 -50.98
N HIS A 332 21.57 -18.54 -51.83
CA HIS A 332 20.24 -18.56 -52.46
C HIS A 332 19.11 -18.99 -51.50
N MET A 333 19.41 -19.53 -50.32
CA MET A 333 18.39 -19.72 -49.28
C MET A 333 18.19 -18.47 -48.42
N GLU A 334 19.25 -17.68 -48.16
CA GLU A 334 19.16 -16.40 -47.42
C GLU A 334 18.36 -15.32 -48.19
N GLU A 335 18.55 -15.22 -49.52
CA GLU A 335 17.78 -14.28 -50.35
C GLU A 335 16.30 -14.68 -50.48
N ALA A 336 15.98 -15.98 -50.46
CA ALA A 336 14.61 -16.47 -50.52
C ALA A 336 13.83 -16.22 -49.20
N GLN A 337 14.47 -16.40 -48.05
CA GLN A 337 13.82 -16.17 -46.74
C GLN A 337 13.63 -14.68 -46.41
N SER A 338 14.49 -13.79 -46.92
CA SER A 338 14.42 -12.36 -46.62
C SER A 338 13.33 -11.59 -47.40
N LEU A 339 12.79 -12.15 -48.49
CA LEU A 339 11.73 -11.53 -49.30
C LEU A 339 10.30 -11.89 -48.87
N TYR A 340 10.05 -13.07 -48.29
CA TYR A 340 8.68 -13.47 -47.91
C TYR A 340 8.18 -12.85 -46.60
N GLN A 341 9.06 -12.20 -45.81
CA GLN A 341 8.73 -11.62 -44.51
C GLN A 341 8.70 -10.07 -44.50
N ARG A 342 8.39 -9.45 -45.66
CA ARG A 342 8.47 -7.98 -45.82
C ARG A 342 7.32 -7.30 -46.58
N SER A 343 6.09 -7.81 -46.46
CA SER A 343 4.88 -7.12 -46.93
C SER A 343 3.75 -7.10 -45.87
N ASP A 344 2.96 -6.02 -45.89
CA ASP A 344 1.53 -5.95 -45.55
C ASP A 344 1.01 -6.22 -44.12
N VAL A 345 1.83 -6.01 -43.07
CA VAL A 345 1.34 -5.78 -41.68
C VAL A 345 1.85 -4.47 -41.05
N PHE A 346 2.57 -3.65 -41.82
CA PHE A 346 3.34 -2.50 -41.30
C PHE A 346 2.65 -1.13 -41.28
N ALA A 347 1.40 -1.03 -41.75
CA ALA A 347 0.67 0.24 -41.86
C ALA A 347 -0.06 0.69 -40.57
N PHE A 348 -0.46 -0.23 -39.68
CA PHE A 348 -1.29 0.08 -38.50
C PHE A 348 -0.64 -0.27 -37.14
N SER A 349 0.46 -1.02 -37.14
CA SER A 349 1.13 -1.53 -35.93
C SER A 349 2.05 -0.51 -35.21
N ARG A 350 2.23 0.70 -35.76
CA ARG A 350 3.16 1.72 -35.24
C ARG A 350 2.65 2.51 -34.01
N SER A 351 1.43 2.28 -33.53
CA SER A 351 0.82 3.06 -32.43
C SER A 351 1.13 2.54 -31.01
N THR A 352 1.39 1.25 -30.81
CA THR A 352 1.53 0.64 -29.46
C THR A 352 2.57 -0.48 -29.43
N ARG A 353 3.81 -0.14 -29.79
CA ARG A 353 4.96 -0.90 -29.27
C ARG A 353 5.01 -0.66 -27.77
N CYS A 354 4.58 -1.63 -26.97
CA CYS A 354 5.00 -1.68 -25.56
C CYS A 354 6.51 -1.89 -25.57
N GLU A 355 7.27 -0.82 -25.34
CA GLU A 355 8.68 -0.92 -25.01
C GLU A 355 8.80 -1.79 -23.75
N GLN A 356 9.70 -2.77 -23.78
CA GLN A 356 10.10 -3.44 -22.54
C GLN A 356 10.67 -2.34 -21.63
N PRO A 357 10.29 -2.28 -20.34
CA PRO A 357 10.78 -1.23 -19.46
C PRO A 357 12.30 -1.32 -19.41
N SER A 358 12.98 -0.26 -19.84
CA SER A 358 14.44 -0.19 -19.84
C SER A 358 14.97 -0.52 -18.44
N CYS A 359 16.11 -1.22 -18.38
CA CYS A 359 16.75 -1.56 -17.11
C CYS A 359 16.90 -0.32 -16.22
N MET A 360 16.41 -0.39 -14.97
CA MET A 360 16.45 0.72 -14.01
C MET A 360 17.87 1.30 -13.80
N LEU A 361 18.89 0.46 -14.03
CA LEU A 361 20.30 0.74 -13.79
C LEU A 361 20.99 1.43 -14.98
N ASP A 362 20.42 1.32 -16.19
CA ASP A 362 21.01 1.82 -17.44
C ASP A 362 20.33 3.11 -17.94
N MET A 363 19.25 3.56 -17.30
CA MET A 363 18.51 4.77 -17.69
C MET A 363 19.37 6.03 -17.70
N LEU A 364 19.23 6.81 -18.77
CA LEU A 364 19.80 8.15 -18.85
C LEU A 364 19.18 9.06 -17.78
N GLY A 365 19.94 10.10 -17.37
CA GLY A 365 19.49 11.03 -16.33
C GLY A 365 18.11 11.62 -16.62
N THR A 366 17.88 12.09 -17.86
CA THR A 366 16.59 12.61 -18.36
C THR A 366 15.46 11.59 -18.30
N GLU A 367 15.72 10.30 -18.59
CA GLU A 367 14.71 9.25 -18.54
C GLU A 367 14.35 8.87 -17.10
N SER A 368 15.32 8.88 -16.19
CA SER A 368 15.10 8.56 -14.78
C SER A 368 14.19 9.57 -14.07
N VAL A 369 14.15 10.84 -14.51
CA VAL A 369 13.33 11.90 -13.91
C VAL A 369 11.85 11.53 -13.89
N LYS A 370 11.29 10.92 -14.94
CA LYS A 370 9.85 10.60 -15.00
C LYS A 370 9.42 9.61 -13.90
N TYR A 371 10.26 8.63 -13.59
CA TYR A 371 10.02 7.65 -12.53
C TYR A 371 10.34 8.22 -11.14
N CYS A 372 11.39 9.03 -11.02
CA CYS A 372 11.73 9.67 -9.74
C CYS A 372 10.69 10.73 -9.33
N ALA A 373 10.11 11.46 -10.29
CA ALA A 373 9.02 12.40 -10.04
C ALA A 373 7.72 11.70 -9.63
N LEU A 374 7.40 10.55 -10.26
CA LEU A 374 6.29 9.68 -9.86
C LEU A 374 6.47 9.25 -8.39
N ILE A 375 7.64 8.72 -8.03
CA ILE A 375 7.95 8.30 -6.64
C ILE A 375 8.02 9.48 -5.65
N ALA A 376 8.40 10.69 -6.09
CA ALA A 376 8.28 11.89 -5.26
C ALA A 376 6.82 12.28 -4.96
N ILE A 377 5.88 11.98 -5.87
CA ILE A 377 4.43 12.14 -5.64
C ILE A 377 3.93 11.07 -4.65
N LEU A 378 4.47 9.85 -4.69
CA LEU A 378 4.19 8.82 -3.67
C LEU A 378 4.57 9.32 -2.27
N LEU A 379 5.82 9.79 -2.10
CA LEU A 379 6.31 10.35 -0.83
C LEU A 379 5.50 11.56 -0.35
N PHE A 380 5.12 12.47 -1.25
CA PHE A 380 4.27 13.62 -0.89
C PHE A 380 2.92 13.18 -0.33
N LEU A 381 2.24 12.22 -0.98
CA LEU A 381 0.95 11.71 -0.54
C LEU A 381 1.06 10.88 0.75
N GLU A 382 2.13 10.10 0.88
CA GLU A 382 2.49 9.34 2.07
C GLU A 382 2.72 10.27 3.28
N GLY A 383 3.64 11.24 3.18
CA GLY A 383 3.92 12.18 4.25
C GLY A 383 2.70 13.02 4.64
N PHE A 384 1.88 13.42 3.65
CA PHE A 384 0.60 14.07 3.90
C PHE A 384 -0.35 13.17 4.73
N ILE A 385 -0.48 11.90 4.37
CA ILE A 385 -1.36 10.95 5.05
C ILE A 385 -0.83 10.57 6.45
N ILE A 386 0.47 10.32 6.61
CA ILE A 386 1.07 9.98 7.92
C ILE A 386 0.90 11.14 8.91
N ALA A 387 1.17 12.37 8.49
CA ALA A 387 0.97 13.54 9.33
C ALA A 387 -0.51 13.78 9.67
N LEU A 388 -1.43 13.52 8.73
CA LEU A 388 -2.87 13.61 8.98
C LEU A 388 -3.29 12.58 10.03
N LEU A 389 -2.88 11.33 9.84
CA LEU A 389 -3.16 10.22 10.75
C LEU A 389 -2.58 10.47 12.14
N SER A 390 -1.36 11.02 12.23
CA SER A 390 -0.72 11.41 13.50
C SER A 390 -1.49 12.54 14.19
N SER A 391 -1.94 13.56 13.46
CA SER A 391 -2.70 14.69 14.02
C SER A 391 -4.11 14.28 14.47
N VAL A 392 -4.74 13.32 13.78
CA VAL A 392 -6.06 12.79 14.14
C VAL A 392 -5.95 11.78 15.31
N ASN A 393 -4.91 10.94 15.34
CA ASN A 393 -4.58 10.07 16.48
C ASN A 393 -4.30 10.89 17.75
N GLY A 394 -3.58 12.01 17.65
CA GLY A 394 -3.23 12.86 18.79
C GLY A 394 -4.44 13.48 19.51
N ASN A 395 -5.58 13.60 18.82
CA ASN A 395 -6.83 14.11 19.37
C ASN A 395 -7.82 13.00 19.80
N MET A 396 -7.40 11.72 19.76
CA MET A 396 -8.16 10.61 20.35
C MET A 396 -7.97 10.61 21.88
N ALA A 397 -9.05 10.80 22.64
CA ALA A 397 -9.06 10.79 24.11
C ALA A 397 -8.87 9.38 24.74
N LEU A 398 -8.10 8.50 24.10
CA LEU A 398 -7.73 7.15 24.58
C LEU A 398 -6.43 7.14 25.41
N VAL A 399 -5.64 8.22 25.34
CA VAL A 399 -4.29 8.27 25.88
C VAL A 399 -4.28 9.11 27.15
N GLU A 400 -4.63 8.47 28.27
CA GLU A 400 -4.70 9.11 29.59
C GLU A 400 -3.30 9.31 30.23
N ASN A 401 -2.30 8.53 29.81
CA ASN A 401 -0.98 8.46 30.45
C ASN A 401 0.17 8.59 29.43
N GLU A 402 1.28 9.23 29.83
CA GLU A 402 2.51 9.30 29.01
C GLU A 402 3.03 7.92 28.57
N ILE A 403 2.92 6.93 29.45
CA ILE A 403 3.30 5.53 29.20
C ILE A 403 2.50 4.94 28.03
N GLN A 404 1.22 5.30 27.90
CA GLN A 404 0.37 4.88 26.78
C GLN A 404 0.75 5.59 25.48
N ALA A 405 1.11 6.88 25.54
CA ALA A 405 1.59 7.63 24.38
C ALA A 405 2.89 7.04 23.83
N ILE A 406 3.87 6.80 24.70
CA ILE A 406 5.17 6.18 24.37
C ILE A 406 4.95 4.75 23.88
N GLY A 407 4.03 4.00 24.49
CA GLY A 407 3.65 2.66 24.05
C GLY A 407 3.10 2.61 22.62
N ILE A 408 2.27 3.58 22.22
CA ILE A 408 1.76 3.70 20.85
C ILE A 408 2.90 4.01 19.86
N THR A 409 3.74 5.02 20.15
CA THR A 409 4.90 5.35 19.28
C THR A 409 5.87 4.17 19.15
N SER A 410 6.14 3.48 20.26
CA SER A 410 7.00 2.30 20.30
C SER A 410 6.41 1.13 19.51
N ALA A 411 5.08 0.95 19.52
CA ALA A 411 4.39 -0.04 18.70
C ALA A 411 4.48 0.25 17.20
N THR A 412 4.32 1.52 16.78
CA THR A 412 4.47 1.93 15.37
C THR A 412 5.87 1.57 14.84
N TYR A 413 6.91 2.06 15.50
CA TYR A 413 8.28 1.84 15.03
C TYR A 413 8.79 0.41 15.26
N GLY A 414 8.39 -0.22 16.37
CA GLY A 414 8.76 -1.60 16.71
C GLY A 414 8.19 -2.63 15.74
N GLY A 415 7.00 -2.39 15.18
CA GLY A 415 6.45 -3.19 14.08
C GLY A 415 7.41 -3.22 12.88
N GLY A 416 7.75 -2.04 12.36
CA GLY A 416 8.68 -1.90 11.24
C GLY A 416 10.03 -2.57 11.50
N ALA A 417 10.63 -2.27 12.65
CA ALA A 417 11.92 -2.79 13.08
C ALA A 417 12.00 -4.33 13.09
N CYS A 418 10.93 -5.01 13.53
CA CYS A 418 10.90 -6.46 13.64
C CYS A 418 10.48 -7.18 12.35
N ILE A 419 9.65 -6.56 11.50
CA ILE A 419 8.98 -7.25 10.38
C ILE A 419 9.59 -6.89 9.01
N VAL A 420 9.97 -5.64 8.77
CA VAL A 420 10.51 -5.20 7.47
C VAL A 420 11.83 -5.88 7.08
N PRO A 421 12.79 -6.16 8.00
CA PRO A 421 13.99 -6.93 7.67
C PRO A 421 13.72 -8.27 6.95
N PHE A 422 12.63 -8.95 7.30
CA PHE A 422 12.21 -10.23 6.72
C PHE A 422 11.23 -10.05 5.56
N LEU A 423 10.11 -9.34 5.80
CA LEU A 423 9.02 -9.18 4.84
C LEU A 423 9.43 -8.27 3.66
N GLY A 424 10.11 -7.16 3.95
CA GLY A 424 10.61 -6.23 2.92
C GLY A 424 11.74 -6.83 2.08
N TYR A 425 12.64 -7.61 2.70
CA TYR A 425 13.61 -8.40 1.94
C TYR A 425 12.91 -9.39 1.00
N TRP A 426 11.99 -10.21 1.53
CA TRP A 426 11.30 -11.23 0.73
C TRP A 426 10.49 -10.65 -0.43
N LEU A 427 9.71 -9.58 -0.16
CA LEU A 427 8.93 -8.87 -1.18
C LEU A 427 9.84 -8.28 -2.26
N LEU A 428 10.87 -7.52 -1.88
CA LEU A 428 11.69 -6.81 -2.84
C LEU A 428 12.58 -7.75 -3.66
N HIS A 429 13.09 -8.82 -3.06
CA HIS A 429 13.95 -9.83 -3.69
C HIS A 429 13.19 -10.77 -4.64
N HIS A 430 12.00 -11.25 -4.26
CA HIS A 430 11.26 -12.24 -5.07
C HIS A 430 10.14 -11.64 -5.95
N VAL A 431 9.61 -10.47 -5.58
CA VAL A 431 8.36 -9.93 -6.15
C VAL A 431 8.54 -8.52 -6.75
N GLY A 432 9.56 -7.79 -6.29
CA GLY A 432 10.00 -6.52 -6.88
C GLY A 432 9.20 -5.29 -6.46
N PHE A 433 9.69 -4.12 -6.87
CA PHE A 433 9.22 -2.80 -6.44
C PHE A 433 7.71 -2.60 -6.60
N ASN A 434 7.14 -2.88 -7.77
CA ASN A 434 5.73 -2.59 -8.09
C ASN A 434 4.77 -3.24 -7.11
N ILE A 435 5.00 -4.52 -6.78
CA ILE A 435 4.14 -5.26 -5.83
C ILE A 435 4.51 -4.93 -4.38
N THR A 436 5.78 -4.58 -4.10
CA THR A 436 6.19 -4.08 -2.77
C THR A 436 5.42 -2.80 -2.41
N PHE A 437 5.40 -1.79 -3.28
CA PHE A 437 4.62 -0.56 -3.08
C PHE A 437 3.12 -0.85 -2.83
N VAL A 438 2.52 -1.72 -3.64
CA VAL A 438 1.10 -2.08 -3.54
C VAL A 438 0.79 -2.83 -2.23
N SER A 439 1.70 -3.71 -1.79
CA SER A 439 1.57 -4.41 -0.52
C SER A 439 1.71 -3.47 0.69
N ALA A 440 2.60 -2.48 0.61
CA ALA A 440 2.77 -1.46 1.64
C ALA A 440 1.53 -0.55 1.76
N LEU A 441 1.05 0.00 0.64
CA LEU A 441 -0.18 0.79 0.59
C LEU A 441 -1.41 -0.02 1.08
N GLY A 442 -1.45 -1.33 0.78
CA GLY A 442 -2.47 -2.26 1.27
C GLY A 442 -2.40 -2.49 2.79
N LEU A 443 -1.20 -2.75 3.34
CA LEU A 443 -0.99 -2.87 4.79
C LEU A 443 -1.33 -1.56 5.52
N LEU A 444 -1.01 -0.40 4.93
CA LEU A 444 -1.31 0.91 5.53
C LEU A 444 -2.82 1.16 5.58
N CYS A 445 -3.54 0.80 4.52
CA CYS A 445 -5.00 0.80 4.49
C CYS A 445 -5.62 -0.14 5.56
N ILE A 446 -5.07 -1.34 5.75
CA ILE A 446 -5.50 -2.25 6.82
C ILE A 446 -5.23 -1.63 8.20
N GLY A 447 -4.06 -1.01 8.40
CA GLY A 447 -3.73 -0.30 9.63
C GLY A 447 -4.74 0.81 9.98
N THR A 448 -5.06 1.70 9.03
CA THR A 448 -6.03 2.78 9.28
C THR A 448 -7.45 2.27 9.53
N LEU A 449 -7.86 1.18 8.87
CA LEU A 449 -9.16 0.52 9.10
C LEU A 449 -9.25 -0.17 10.47
N ILE A 450 -8.14 -0.60 11.09
CA ILE A 450 -8.13 -1.12 12.47
C ILE A 450 -8.05 0.03 13.50
N THR A 451 -7.48 1.19 13.14
CA THR A 451 -7.46 2.37 14.02
C THR A 451 -8.87 2.91 14.28
N TRP A 452 -9.71 3.03 13.24
CA TRP A 452 -11.09 3.54 13.33
C TRP A 452 -11.95 2.88 14.45
N PRO A 453 -12.18 1.56 14.47
CA PRO A 453 -12.98 0.91 15.52
C PRO A 453 -12.30 1.01 16.88
N SER A 454 -10.97 0.98 16.93
CA SER A 454 -10.20 1.05 18.17
C SER A 454 -10.40 2.39 18.86
N GLY A 455 -10.33 3.49 18.11
CA GLY A 455 -10.65 4.84 18.58
C GLY A 455 -12.13 5.00 18.96
N ALA A 456 -13.06 4.43 18.18
CA ALA A 456 -14.50 4.52 18.47
C ALA A 456 -14.93 3.76 19.73
N VAL A 457 -14.30 2.62 20.04
CA VAL A 457 -14.60 1.77 21.21
C VAL A 457 -13.79 2.18 22.46
N GLY A 458 -12.67 2.89 22.31
CA GLY A 458 -11.73 3.15 23.41
C GLY A 458 -10.70 2.03 23.65
N SER A 459 -10.46 1.18 22.64
CA SER A 459 -9.62 -0.02 22.77
C SER A 459 -8.14 0.27 22.55
N TYR A 460 -7.41 0.53 23.63
CA TYR A 460 -5.95 0.69 23.60
C TYR A 460 -5.21 -0.52 22.98
N PRO A 461 -5.53 -1.79 23.29
CA PRO A 461 -4.89 -2.94 22.64
C PRO A 461 -5.16 -3.01 21.13
N GLY A 462 -6.37 -2.64 20.68
CA GLY A 462 -6.69 -2.53 19.25
C GLY A 462 -5.87 -1.45 18.56
N LEU A 463 -5.71 -0.29 19.22
CA LEU A 463 -4.90 0.82 18.73
C LEU A 463 -3.40 0.46 18.63
N ILE A 464 -2.89 -0.37 19.55
CA ILE A 464 -1.52 -0.91 19.48
C ILE A 464 -1.35 -1.82 18.26
N VAL A 465 -2.27 -2.77 18.02
CA VAL A 465 -2.22 -3.65 16.84
C VAL A 465 -2.33 -2.84 15.54
N ALA A 466 -3.22 -1.84 15.49
CA ALA A 466 -3.35 -0.95 14.34
C ALA A 466 -2.05 -0.19 14.05
N ASN A 467 -1.37 0.32 15.08
CA ASN A 467 -0.11 1.04 14.94
C ASN A 467 1.05 0.14 14.53
N VAL A 468 1.14 -1.11 15.03
CA VAL A 468 2.11 -2.09 14.53
C VAL A 468 1.93 -2.29 13.01
N VAL A 469 0.69 -2.53 12.56
CA VAL A 469 0.40 -2.75 11.13
C VAL A 469 0.71 -1.49 10.30
N ALA A 470 0.22 -0.32 10.70
CA ALA A 470 0.50 0.94 9.99
C ALA A 470 2.01 1.26 9.95
N GLY A 471 2.74 1.02 11.03
CA GLY A 471 4.18 1.23 11.12
C GLY A 471 5.00 0.28 10.24
N THR A 472 4.62 -1.00 10.16
CA THR A 472 5.22 -1.93 9.17
C THR A 472 4.98 -1.49 7.74
N ALA A 473 3.83 -0.87 7.48
CA ALA A 473 3.46 -0.44 6.14
C ALA A 473 4.24 0.79 5.68
N VAL A 474 4.37 1.81 6.55
CA VAL A 474 5.21 3.00 6.30
C VAL A 474 6.67 2.59 6.09
N THR A 475 7.26 1.85 7.03
CA THR A 475 8.67 1.43 6.90
C THR A 475 8.93 0.53 5.69
N LEU A 476 7.96 -0.26 5.22
CA LEU A 476 8.07 -0.99 3.95
C LEU A 476 8.00 -0.06 2.72
N LEU A 477 7.21 1.03 2.81
CA LEU A 477 7.03 2.02 1.75
C LEU A 477 8.26 2.94 1.63
N ASP A 478 8.80 3.43 2.75
CA ASP A 478 10.09 4.13 2.84
C ASP A 478 11.24 3.26 2.28
N MET A 479 11.42 2.04 2.80
CA MET A 479 12.48 1.11 2.37
C MET A 479 12.48 0.90 0.86
N SER A 480 11.32 0.60 0.28
CA SER A 480 11.17 0.34 -1.16
C SER A 480 11.30 1.62 -1.99
N THR A 481 10.89 2.77 -1.47
CA THR A 481 11.02 4.07 -2.13
C THR A 481 12.47 4.55 -2.17
N ILE A 482 13.18 4.52 -1.04
CA ILE A 482 14.57 4.96 -0.95
C ILE A 482 15.48 4.00 -1.75
N ALA A 483 15.21 2.69 -1.73
CA ALA A 483 15.86 1.73 -2.62
C ALA A 483 15.59 2.01 -4.12
N PHE A 484 14.39 2.48 -4.49
CA PHE A 484 14.11 2.85 -5.87
C PHE A 484 14.86 4.14 -6.28
N LEU A 485 14.80 5.20 -5.47
CA LEU A 485 15.43 6.50 -5.74
C LEU A 485 16.97 6.40 -5.81
N THR A 486 17.58 5.57 -4.97
CA THR A 486 19.03 5.30 -5.06
C THR A 486 19.41 4.55 -6.33
N LEU A 487 18.67 3.52 -6.74
CA LEU A 487 19.03 2.67 -7.87
C LEU A 487 18.70 3.27 -9.25
N CYS A 488 17.55 3.94 -9.39
CA CYS A 488 17.02 4.44 -10.65
C CYS A 488 17.86 5.56 -11.25
N GLY A 489 18.46 5.32 -12.43
CA GLY A 489 19.33 6.29 -13.09
C GLY A 489 20.76 6.37 -12.48
N PRO A 490 21.56 7.38 -12.84
CA PRO A 490 23.01 7.38 -12.62
C PRO A 490 23.40 7.41 -11.13
N THR A 491 24.33 6.53 -10.73
CA THR A 491 24.80 6.38 -9.32
C THR A 491 25.44 7.64 -8.73
N GLN A 492 25.96 8.53 -9.57
CA GLN A 492 26.64 9.76 -9.15
C GLN A 492 25.71 10.82 -8.51
N TYR A 493 24.38 10.63 -8.62
CA TYR A 493 23.35 11.55 -8.16
C TYR A 493 22.33 10.84 -7.24
N ALA A 494 22.65 9.67 -6.71
CA ALA A 494 21.73 8.87 -5.90
C ALA A 494 21.31 9.61 -4.62
N GLU A 495 22.28 10.19 -3.91
CA GLU A 495 22.07 10.96 -2.68
C GLU A 495 21.19 12.20 -2.93
N ILE A 496 21.41 12.87 -4.07
CA ILE A 496 20.66 14.05 -4.53
C ILE A 496 19.18 13.69 -4.78
N ARG A 497 18.91 12.55 -5.44
CA ARG A 497 17.54 12.07 -5.70
C ARG A 497 16.80 11.66 -4.44
N VAL A 498 17.46 10.93 -3.52
CA VAL A 498 16.87 10.54 -2.23
C VAL A 498 16.49 11.78 -1.42
N LEU A 499 17.41 12.72 -1.26
CA LEU A 499 17.15 13.97 -0.53
C LEU A 499 16.01 14.76 -1.16
N MET A 500 15.97 14.89 -2.49
CA MET A 500 14.91 15.64 -3.17
C MET A 500 13.53 14.95 -3.05
N GLY A 501 13.47 13.62 -3.16
CA GLY A 501 12.24 12.85 -2.97
C GLY A 501 11.67 12.98 -1.56
N LEU A 502 12.51 12.75 -0.54
CA LEU A 502 12.10 12.85 0.87
C LEU A 502 11.71 14.30 1.24
N GLY A 503 12.34 15.31 0.63
CA GLY A 503 11.92 16.70 0.75
C GLY A 503 10.45 16.93 0.36
N PHE A 504 9.96 16.28 -0.70
CA PHE A 504 8.53 16.31 -1.06
C PHE A 504 7.65 15.60 -0.02
N GLY A 505 8.12 14.53 0.62
CA GLY A 505 7.40 13.88 1.74
C GLY A 505 7.23 14.79 2.95
N TYR A 506 8.27 15.55 3.32
CA TYR A 506 8.16 16.57 4.36
C TYR A 506 7.26 17.76 3.96
N CYS A 507 7.21 18.14 2.67
CA CYS A 507 6.22 19.11 2.18
C CYS A 507 4.78 18.60 2.38
N GLY A 508 4.52 17.31 2.08
CA GLY A 508 3.24 16.66 2.35
C GLY A 508 2.88 16.72 3.83
N SER A 509 3.82 16.35 4.70
CA SER A 509 3.65 16.43 6.16
C SER A 509 3.30 17.85 6.65
N ALA A 510 4.03 18.87 6.17
CA ALA A 510 3.81 20.26 6.56
C ALA A 510 2.44 20.80 6.11
N LEU A 511 2.03 20.50 4.87
CA LEU A 511 0.69 20.85 4.35
C LEU A 511 -0.41 20.18 5.18
N SER A 512 -0.19 18.94 5.60
CA SER A 512 -1.16 18.15 6.35
C SER A 512 -1.44 18.68 7.76
N PHE A 513 -0.40 19.02 8.52
CA PHE A 513 -0.58 19.64 9.85
C PHE A 513 -1.32 20.99 9.74
N LEU A 514 -0.98 21.82 8.75
CA LEU A 514 -1.65 23.09 8.47
C LEU A 514 -3.12 22.89 8.06
N LEU A 515 -3.43 21.86 7.27
CA LEU A 515 -4.81 21.51 6.92
C LEU A 515 -5.60 20.95 8.12
N SER A 516 -4.96 20.20 9.01
CA SER A 516 -5.57 19.69 10.25
C SER A 516 -6.09 20.81 11.13
N GLU A 517 -5.26 21.83 11.38
CA GLU A 517 -5.64 23.00 12.16
C GLU A 517 -6.85 23.74 11.55
N LYS A 518 -6.77 24.10 10.26
CA LYS A 518 -7.75 24.99 9.62
C LYS A 518 -9.05 24.30 9.19
N LEU A 519 -8.98 23.03 8.76
CA LEU A 519 -10.11 22.34 8.14
C LEU A 519 -10.82 21.35 9.07
N PHE A 520 -10.05 20.61 9.88
CA PHE A 520 -10.60 19.49 10.66
C PHE A 520 -10.94 19.82 12.12
N PHE A 521 -10.23 20.76 12.75
CA PHE A 521 -10.42 21.06 14.18
C PHE A 521 -11.09 22.41 14.49
N ALA A 522 -11.36 23.24 13.49
CA ALA A 522 -11.88 24.61 13.68
C ALA A 522 -13.30 24.74 14.30
N HIS A 523 -14.04 23.64 14.51
CA HIS A 523 -15.44 23.64 15.00
C HIS A 523 -15.75 22.45 15.95
N VAL A 524 -14.78 22.00 16.76
CA VAL A 524 -14.82 20.67 17.43
C VAL A 524 -15.37 20.69 18.89
N ASP A 525 -16.01 21.76 19.34
CA ASP A 525 -16.66 21.88 20.67
C ASP A 525 -17.93 21.00 20.87
N ASN A 526 -18.13 19.97 20.06
CA ASN A 526 -19.33 19.13 20.06
C ASN A 526 -19.00 17.66 19.77
N ALA A 527 -19.83 16.73 20.27
CA ALA A 527 -19.69 15.28 20.02
C ALA A 527 -19.67 14.86 18.53
N ARG A 528 -20.06 15.77 17.62
CA ARG A 528 -19.91 15.62 16.16
C ARG A 528 -18.43 15.57 15.71
N GLY A 529 -17.51 16.16 16.47
CA GLY A 529 -16.06 16.15 16.19
C GLY A 529 -15.46 14.75 16.11
N VAL A 530 -15.84 13.87 17.05
CA VAL A 530 -15.44 12.45 17.07
C VAL A 530 -15.89 11.73 15.80
N VAL A 531 -17.01 12.14 15.22
CA VAL A 531 -17.52 11.59 13.96
C VAL A 531 -16.72 12.10 12.77
N TYR A 532 -16.43 13.40 12.66
CA TYR A 532 -15.54 13.94 11.60
C TYR A 532 -14.14 13.31 11.62
N ILE A 533 -13.60 13.08 12.83
CA ILE A 533 -12.36 12.33 13.07
C ILE A 533 -12.38 10.92 12.45
N GLN A 534 -13.54 10.27 12.34
CA GLN A 534 -13.66 8.93 11.75
C GLN A 534 -13.75 8.96 10.22
N TRP A 535 -14.43 9.96 9.65
CA TRP A 535 -14.52 10.13 8.19
C TRP A 535 -13.15 10.34 7.52
N THR A 536 -12.15 10.89 8.23
CA THR A 536 -10.80 11.05 7.69
C THR A 536 -10.06 9.73 7.54
N TYR A 537 -10.14 8.79 8.50
CA TYR A 537 -9.54 7.45 8.36
C TYR A 537 -10.07 6.72 7.13
N LEU A 538 -11.37 6.84 6.85
CA LEU A 538 -11.97 6.27 5.65
C LEU A 538 -11.45 6.93 4.37
N ALA A 539 -11.48 8.25 4.29
CA ALA A 539 -11.01 8.98 3.12
C ALA A 539 -9.54 8.66 2.81
N VAL A 540 -8.71 8.52 3.86
CA VAL A 540 -7.33 8.04 3.79
C VAL A 540 -7.24 6.60 3.31
N ALA A 541 -8.04 5.67 3.86
CA ALA A 541 -8.05 4.26 3.46
C ALA A 541 -8.42 4.09 1.97
N LEU A 542 -9.42 4.83 1.50
CA LEU A 542 -9.82 4.88 0.09
C LEU A 542 -8.72 5.48 -0.80
N ALA A 543 -8.07 6.57 -0.38
CA ALA A 543 -6.96 7.16 -1.10
C ALA A 543 -5.79 6.18 -1.26
N MET A 544 -5.44 5.44 -0.20
CA MET A 544 -4.40 4.41 -0.23
C MET A 544 -4.72 3.27 -1.21
N VAL A 545 -5.98 2.82 -1.29
CA VAL A 545 -6.41 1.80 -2.27
C VAL A 545 -6.32 2.33 -3.70
N LEU A 546 -6.81 3.54 -3.97
CA LEU A 546 -6.73 4.16 -5.29
C LEU A 546 -5.27 4.39 -5.73
N LEU A 547 -4.40 4.78 -4.80
CA LEU A 547 -2.97 4.94 -5.03
C LEU A 547 -2.31 3.58 -5.32
N GLY A 548 -2.61 2.54 -4.54
CA GLY A 548 -2.14 1.18 -4.79
C GLY A 548 -2.53 0.68 -6.18
N LEU A 549 -3.78 0.89 -6.61
CA LEU A 549 -4.23 0.57 -7.96
C LEU A 549 -3.43 1.33 -9.03
N PHE A 550 -3.19 2.63 -8.83
CA PHE A 550 -2.40 3.45 -9.75
C PHE A 550 -0.95 2.93 -9.91
N TYR A 551 -0.25 2.66 -8.79
CA TYR A 551 1.10 2.09 -8.82
C TYR A 551 1.15 0.65 -9.37
N TYR A 552 0.08 -0.13 -9.20
CA TYR A 552 -0.02 -1.46 -9.79
C TYR A 552 -0.07 -1.44 -11.33
N TYR A 553 -0.82 -0.48 -11.92
CA TYR A 553 -0.98 -0.41 -13.37
C TYR A 553 0.17 0.28 -14.12
N ILE A 554 1.03 1.02 -13.42
CA ILE A 554 2.19 1.70 -14.02
C ILE A 554 3.40 0.74 -14.08
N PRO A 555 4.00 0.53 -15.27
CA PRO A 555 5.22 -0.26 -15.41
C PRO A 555 6.42 0.55 -14.90
N LEU A 556 6.65 0.51 -13.59
CA LEU A 556 7.94 0.89 -13.01
C LEU A 556 9.02 -0.08 -13.51
N PRO A 557 10.25 0.39 -13.76
CA PRO A 557 11.37 -0.46 -14.14
C PRO A 557 11.84 -1.28 -12.94
N THR A 558 12.17 -2.54 -13.17
CA THR A 558 12.79 -3.41 -12.17
C THR A 558 14.28 -3.59 -12.45
N ALA A 559 15.01 -4.10 -11.46
CA ALA A 559 16.38 -4.58 -11.60
C ALA A 559 16.45 -6.00 -11.02
N SER A 560 17.21 -6.88 -11.67
CA SER A 560 17.51 -8.23 -11.16
C SER A 560 18.88 -8.24 -10.47
N ASP A 561 19.12 -9.22 -9.59
CA ASP A 561 20.38 -9.32 -8.84
C ASP A 561 21.61 -9.49 -9.75
N VAL A 562 21.42 -10.13 -10.91
CA VAL A 562 22.45 -10.27 -11.97
C VAL A 562 22.85 -8.90 -12.52
N GLU A 563 21.89 -8.01 -12.71
CA GLU A 563 22.10 -6.67 -13.27
C GLU A 563 22.68 -5.71 -12.21
N LEU A 564 22.19 -5.82 -10.96
CA LEU A 564 22.78 -5.16 -9.79
C LEU A 564 24.24 -5.55 -9.58
N GLN A 565 24.57 -6.84 -9.75
CA GLN A 565 25.95 -7.34 -9.67
C GLN A 565 26.80 -6.89 -10.86
N ARG A 566 26.26 -6.87 -12.09
CA ARG A 566 26.94 -6.32 -13.28
C ARG A 566 27.34 -4.84 -13.06
N ARG A 567 26.46 -4.05 -12.44
CA ARG A 567 26.75 -2.64 -12.09
C ARG A 567 27.90 -2.49 -11.10
N VAL A 568 28.04 -3.40 -10.13
CA VAL A 568 29.18 -3.38 -9.17
C VAL A 568 30.49 -3.74 -9.84
N ASN A 569 30.50 -4.71 -10.75
CA ASN A 569 31.70 -5.06 -11.53
C ASN A 569 32.19 -3.85 -12.36
N MET A 570 31.28 -3.06 -12.93
CA MET A 570 31.60 -1.79 -13.62
C MET A 570 32.12 -0.68 -12.70
N LEU A 571 31.92 -0.78 -11.38
CA LEU A 571 32.29 0.23 -10.39
C LEU A 571 33.66 -0.01 -9.73
N TRP A 572 34.37 -1.09 -10.11
CA TRP A 572 35.72 -1.43 -9.63
C TRP A 572 35.84 -1.43 -8.09
N ILE A 573 34.85 -2.04 -7.43
CA ILE A 573 34.86 -2.29 -5.99
C ILE A 573 35.38 -3.72 -5.78
N ASP A 574 36.65 -3.88 -5.39
CA ASP A 574 37.25 -5.19 -5.15
C ASP A 574 36.57 -5.93 -3.97
N PRO A 575 35.82 -7.01 -4.19
CA PRO A 575 35.12 -7.73 -3.11
C PRO A 575 36.09 -8.55 -2.23
N SER A 576 37.36 -8.63 -2.65
CA SER A 576 38.47 -9.28 -1.92
C SER A 576 39.01 -8.44 -0.75
N VAL A 577 38.72 -7.13 -0.69
CA VAL A 577 39.21 -6.24 0.37
C VAL A 577 38.50 -6.56 1.69
N LYS A 578 39.29 -6.87 2.72
CA LYS A 578 38.79 -7.23 4.06
C LYS A 578 39.16 -6.19 5.11
N LEU A 579 38.13 -5.64 5.74
CA LEU A 579 38.25 -4.84 6.96
C LEU A 579 38.80 -5.73 8.09
N PHE A 580 39.84 -5.25 8.77
CA PHE A 580 40.60 -6.00 9.79
C PHE A 580 41.00 -7.42 9.37
N SER A 581 41.32 -7.64 8.08
CA SER A 581 41.73 -8.93 7.48
C SER A 581 40.67 -10.05 7.51
N LYS A 582 39.56 -9.91 8.25
CA LYS A 582 38.54 -10.95 8.45
C LYS A 582 37.19 -10.65 7.80
N LEU A 583 36.70 -9.40 7.86
CA LEU A 583 35.35 -9.04 7.41
C LEU A 583 35.37 -8.42 6.00
N PRO A 584 34.55 -8.87 5.03
CA PRO A 584 34.41 -8.17 3.75
C PRO A 584 33.90 -6.74 3.97
N VAL A 585 34.52 -5.75 3.32
CA VAL A 585 34.24 -4.32 3.57
C VAL A 585 32.77 -3.95 3.41
N VAL A 586 32.05 -4.57 2.47
CA VAL A 586 30.61 -4.33 2.20
C VAL A 586 29.72 -4.60 3.43
N PHE A 587 30.03 -5.62 4.22
CA PHE A 587 29.29 -5.93 5.45
C PHE A 587 29.72 -5.03 6.61
N GLY A 588 30.97 -4.56 6.61
CA GLY A 588 31.46 -3.54 7.55
C GLY A 588 30.82 -2.15 7.32
N THR A 589 30.69 -1.73 6.05
CA THR A 589 29.96 -0.50 5.68
C THR A 589 28.49 -0.59 6.06
N LEU A 590 27.82 -1.73 5.81
CA LEU A 590 26.41 -1.93 6.15
C LEU A 590 26.19 -1.92 7.67
N ALA A 591 27.03 -2.63 8.44
CA ALA A 591 26.90 -2.68 9.90
C ALA A 591 27.13 -1.32 10.58
N LEU A 592 28.12 -0.55 10.13
CA LEU A 592 28.35 0.82 10.62
C LEU A 592 27.25 1.79 10.16
N GLY A 593 26.72 1.61 8.95
CA GLY A 593 25.59 2.37 8.41
C GLY A 593 24.33 2.15 9.23
N ALA A 594 23.93 0.90 9.46
CA ALA A 594 22.76 0.54 10.27
C ALA A 594 22.88 1.01 11.74
N LEU A 595 24.08 0.96 12.31
CA LEU A 595 24.35 1.52 13.64
C LEU A 595 24.19 3.05 13.68
N ALA A 596 24.63 3.76 12.64
CA ALA A 596 24.44 5.20 12.53
C ALA A 596 22.98 5.60 12.22
N GLU A 597 22.27 4.81 11.42
CA GLU A 597 20.84 4.97 11.14
C GLU A 597 20.02 4.84 12.43
N PHE A 598 20.24 3.74 13.18
CA PHE A 598 19.67 3.52 14.50
C PHE A 598 19.89 4.70 15.45
N PHE A 599 21.12 5.21 15.56
CA PHE A 599 21.42 6.31 16.50
C PHE A 599 20.87 7.68 16.05
N SER A 600 20.82 7.98 14.74
CA SER A 600 20.33 9.28 14.25
C SER A 600 18.81 9.38 14.26
N THR A 601 18.10 8.33 13.84
CA THR A 601 16.64 8.22 13.94
C THR A 601 16.19 8.24 15.41
N ALA A 602 16.85 7.47 16.28
CA ALA A 602 16.65 7.48 17.73
C ALA A 602 16.79 8.88 18.33
N SER A 603 17.84 9.61 17.93
CA SER A 603 18.10 10.97 18.39
C SER A 603 17.00 11.94 17.94
N LEU A 604 16.61 11.91 16.67
CA LEU A 604 15.57 12.77 16.10
C LEU A 604 14.20 12.54 16.75
N THR A 605 13.77 11.28 16.89
CA THR A 605 12.51 10.96 17.57
C THR A 605 12.57 11.31 19.05
N GLY A 606 13.68 10.99 19.74
CA GLY A 606 13.87 11.36 21.15
C GLY A 606 13.79 12.87 21.40
N ILE A 607 14.39 13.68 20.51
CA ILE A 607 14.22 15.14 20.52
C ILE A 607 12.75 15.48 20.32
N ARG A 608 12.10 15.00 19.25
CA ARG A 608 10.73 15.40 18.89
C ARG A 608 9.69 15.02 19.94
N THR A 609 9.78 13.82 20.53
CA THR A 609 8.87 13.34 21.58
C THR A 609 8.96 14.18 22.86
N PHE A 610 10.17 14.52 23.31
CA PHE A 610 10.37 15.24 24.58
C PHE A 610 10.50 16.76 24.42
N LEU A 611 10.42 17.31 23.20
CA LEU A 611 10.57 18.74 22.93
C LEU A 611 9.54 19.60 23.69
N GLY A 612 8.26 19.21 23.67
CA GLY A 612 7.21 19.93 24.38
C GLY A 612 7.42 19.96 25.90
N ALA A 613 7.86 18.83 26.47
CA ALA A 613 8.19 18.72 27.89
C ALA A 613 9.44 19.55 28.26
N LEU A 614 10.45 19.59 27.40
CA LEU A 614 11.65 20.43 27.56
C LEU A 614 11.28 21.92 27.55
N LEU A 615 10.49 22.38 26.57
CA LEU A 615 10.01 23.77 26.51
C LEU A 615 9.10 24.12 27.70
N GLY A 616 8.24 23.21 28.15
CA GLY A 616 7.43 23.39 29.35
C GLY A 616 8.27 23.55 30.63
N SER A 617 9.34 22.75 30.77
CA SER A 617 10.29 22.86 31.89
C SER A 617 11.12 24.15 31.83
N ALA A 618 11.52 24.60 30.64
CA ALA A 618 12.19 25.89 30.46
C ALA A 618 11.25 27.08 30.74
N SER A 619 10.00 27.01 30.29
CA SER A 619 8.95 28.02 30.52
C SER A 619 8.66 28.20 32.00
N THR A 620 8.42 27.09 32.72
CA THR A 620 8.18 27.11 34.18
C THR A 620 9.38 27.59 34.98
N ARG A 621 10.63 27.24 34.59
CA ARG A 621 11.86 27.74 35.24
C ARG A 621 12.07 29.24 35.02
N THR A 622 11.89 29.72 33.78
CA THR A 622 12.23 31.11 33.38
C THR A 622 11.07 32.09 33.52
N ARG A 623 9.85 31.60 33.75
CA ARG A 623 8.59 32.37 33.68
C ARG A 623 8.39 33.08 32.33
N THR A 624 8.92 32.52 31.23
CA THR A 624 8.74 33.07 29.88
C THR A 624 8.04 32.06 28.97
N THR A 625 6.99 32.51 28.27
CA THR A 625 6.24 31.65 27.34
C THR A 625 6.99 31.41 26.03
N PRO A 626 6.90 30.19 25.45
CA PRO A 626 7.33 29.93 24.07
C PRO A 626 6.48 30.75 23.08
N PRO A 627 7.05 31.27 21.97
CA PRO A 627 6.29 32.02 20.97
C PRO A 627 5.36 31.17 20.10
N LEU A 628 5.66 29.91 19.80
CA LEU A 628 4.81 29.02 19.00
C LEU A 628 4.03 28.02 19.88
N THR A 629 2.85 27.59 19.43
CA THR A 629 2.17 26.44 20.05
C THR A 629 2.83 25.13 19.64
N ILE A 630 2.51 24.02 20.33
CA ILE A 630 3.04 22.69 19.99
C ILE A 630 2.64 22.26 18.56
N LEU A 631 1.50 22.73 18.04
CA LEU A 631 1.05 22.45 16.68
C LEU A 631 1.82 23.30 15.65
N ASP A 632 1.93 24.61 15.88
CA ASP A 632 2.73 25.52 15.03
C ASP A 632 4.19 25.07 14.97
N LEU A 633 4.75 24.61 16.09
CA LEU A 633 6.10 24.09 16.21
C LEU A 633 6.29 22.81 15.37
N ASN A 634 5.28 21.94 15.28
CA ASN A 634 5.31 20.76 14.39
C ASN A 634 5.17 21.15 12.90
N ILE A 635 4.38 22.18 12.57
CA ILE A 635 4.32 22.74 11.21
C ILE A 635 5.69 23.32 10.83
N ALA A 636 6.28 24.14 11.70
CA ALA A 636 7.59 24.76 11.51
C ALA A 636 8.71 23.72 11.34
N LEU A 637 8.79 22.71 12.21
CA LEU A 637 9.77 21.62 12.10
C LEU A 637 9.61 20.83 10.80
N SER A 638 8.37 20.53 10.38
CA SER A 638 8.11 19.81 9.12
C SER A 638 8.53 20.63 7.90
N GLY A 639 8.25 21.94 7.90
CA GLY A 639 8.69 22.85 6.85
C GLY A 639 10.21 23.05 6.82
N ILE A 640 10.86 23.10 7.99
CA ILE A 640 12.33 23.17 8.11
C ILE A 640 12.99 21.90 7.59
N TYR A 641 12.45 20.72 7.90
CA TYR A 641 12.95 19.45 7.37
C TYR A 641 12.77 19.35 5.85
N ALA A 642 11.64 19.81 5.30
CA ALA A 642 11.47 19.89 3.84
C ALA A 642 12.53 20.82 3.21
N GLY A 643 12.67 22.04 3.73
CA GLY A 643 13.64 23.01 3.23
C GLY A 643 15.09 22.53 3.32
N SER A 644 15.48 21.89 4.43
CA SER A 644 16.84 21.39 4.60
C SER A 644 17.17 20.25 3.64
N HIS A 645 16.22 19.37 3.32
CA HIS A 645 16.41 18.33 2.30
C HIS A 645 16.70 18.90 0.91
N PHE A 646 15.99 19.94 0.46
CA PHE A 646 16.26 20.61 -0.82
C PHE A 646 17.60 21.37 -0.80
N ILE A 647 17.90 22.10 0.27
CA ILE A 647 19.19 22.82 0.44
C ILE A 647 20.36 21.84 0.41
N LEU A 648 20.23 20.68 1.07
CA LEU A 648 21.28 19.67 1.12
C LEU A 648 21.45 18.91 -0.19
N SER A 649 20.34 18.64 -0.90
CA SER A 649 20.36 18.07 -2.26
C SER A 649 21.14 18.97 -3.21
N PHE A 650 20.95 20.30 -3.12
CA PHE A 650 21.76 21.28 -3.86
C PHE A 650 23.23 21.29 -3.39
N LEU A 651 23.50 21.24 -2.08
CA LEU A 651 24.86 21.24 -1.55
C LEU A 651 25.69 20.01 -1.99
N CYS A 652 25.04 18.84 -2.13
CA CYS A 652 25.63 17.60 -2.65
C CYS A 652 26.11 17.70 -4.11
N VAL A 653 25.71 18.74 -4.87
CA VAL A 653 26.25 19.02 -6.21
C VAL A 653 27.70 19.50 -6.12
N PHE A 654 28.05 20.26 -5.07
CA PHE A 654 29.32 20.95 -4.89
C PHE A 654 30.28 20.23 -3.92
N ILE A 655 29.75 19.78 -2.78
CA ILE A 655 30.52 19.15 -1.70
C ILE A 655 30.25 17.63 -1.70
N GLN A 656 31.28 16.82 -1.44
CA GLN A 656 31.13 15.37 -1.38
C GLN A 656 30.20 14.95 -0.22
N PRO A 657 29.16 14.12 -0.45
CA PRO A 657 28.17 13.73 0.56
C PRO A 657 28.73 13.23 1.90
N ARG A 658 29.84 12.50 1.92
CA ARG A 658 30.51 12.05 3.16
C ARG A 658 31.03 13.18 4.05
N ILE A 659 31.47 14.31 3.45
CA ILE A 659 31.96 15.48 4.19
C ILE A 659 30.76 16.24 4.75
N ILE A 660 29.69 16.37 3.95
CA ILE A 660 28.40 16.91 4.40
C ILE A 660 27.91 16.11 5.61
N LEU A 661 27.83 14.78 5.54
CA LEU A 661 27.35 13.94 6.64
C LEU A 661 28.17 14.13 7.92
N LEU A 662 29.51 14.21 7.83
CA LEU A 662 30.37 14.49 8.97
C LEU A 662 30.06 15.84 9.64
N LEU A 663 29.80 16.87 8.85
CA LEU A 663 29.41 18.20 9.35
C LEU A 663 28.03 18.18 10.01
N LEU A 664 27.05 17.47 9.45
CA LEU A 664 25.72 17.36 10.06
C LEU A 664 25.76 16.62 11.42
N TYR A 665 26.55 15.55 11.52
CA TYR A 665 26.78 14.87 12.80
C TYR A 665 27.49 15.78 13.82
N ALA A 666 28.44 16.62 13.39
CA ALA A 666 29.05 17.63 14.26
C ALA A 666 28.02 18.68 14.74
N CYS A 667 27.05 19.06 13.89
CA CYS A 667 25.89 19.87 14.31
C CYS A 667 25.00 19.13 15.33
N GLY A 668 24.79 17.82 15.18
CA GLY A 668 24.10 16.97 16.17
C GLY A 668 24.76 16.95 17.54
N VAL A 669 26.09 16.76 17.58
CA VAL A 669 26.89 16.76 18.81
C VAL A 669 26.89 18.14 19.47
N THR A 670 27.05 19.22 18.70
CA THR A 670 27.03 20.59 19.24
C THR A 670 25.64 21.03 19.73
N PHE A 671 24.56 20.69 19.02
CA PHE A 671 23.18 20.90 19.46
C PHE A 671 22.89 20.24 20.81
N SER A 672 23.19 18.95 20.90
CA SER A 672 22.93 18.17 22.11
C SER A 672 23.83 18.57 23.28
N ALA A 673 25.07 19.01 23.02
CA ALA A 673 25.91 19.66 24.02
C ALA A 673 25.32 20.99 24.52
N LEU A 674 24.79 21.84 23.64
CA LEU A 674 24.16 23.11 24.04
C LEU A 674 22.94 22.89 24.94
N ILE A 675 22.08 21.91 24.67
CA ILE A 675 20.93 21.58 25.53
C ILE A 675 21.36 21.09 26.93
N LEU A 676 22.52 20.42 27.01
CA LEU A 676 23.04 19.82 28.25
C LEU A 676 23.82 20.77 29.15
N TRP A 677 24.58 21.69 28.56
CA TRP A 677 25.55 22.52 29.27
C TRP A 677 25.18 24.01 29.35
N LEU A 678 24.15 24.46 28.62
CA LEU A 678 23.68 25.84 28.67
C LEU A 678 22.43 25.97 29.55
N ASP A 679 22.47 26.86 30.54
CA ASP A 679 21.26 27.32 31.22
C ASP A 679 20.59 28.43 30.41
N PHE A 680 19.42 28.11 29.84
CA PHE A 680 18.65 29.03 28.99
C PHE A 680 17.94 30.09 29.83
N SER A 681 18.26 31.37 29.63
CA SER A 681 17.62 32.49 30.32
C SER A 681 16.15 32.72 29.93
N SER A 682 15.70 32.16 28.81
CA SER A 682 14.31 32.19 28.36
C SER A 682 13.98 30.98 27.49
N ALA A 683 12.74 30.49 27.58
CA ALA A 683 12.21 29.44 26.71
C ALA A 683 12.29 29.83 25.22
N LYS A 684 12.18 31.12 24.89
CA LYS A 684 12.28 31.62 23.50
C LYS A 684 13.66 31.34 22.90
N THR A 685 14.72 31.54 23.67
CA THR A 685 16.10 31.28 23.24
C THR A 685 16.34 29.79 22.97
N LEU A 686 15.80 28.92 23.82
CA LEU A 686 15.84 27.47 23.61
C LEU A 686 15.10 27.07 22.33
N GLU A 687 13.91 27.60 22.10
CA GLU A 687 13.10 27.31 20.91
C GLU A 687 13.78 27.75 19.61
N TYR A 688 14.35 28.95 19.56
CA TYR A 688 15.12 29.40 18.40
C TYR A 688 16.37 28.54 18.14
N ILE A 689 17.03 28.04 19.19
CA ILE A 689 18.16 27.11 19.06
C ILE A 689 17.68 25.77 18.48
N VAL A 690 16.54 25.24 18.92
CA VAL A 690 15.95 24.01 18.35
C VAL A 690 15.58 24.21 16.87
N LEU A 691 14.91 25.32 16.52
CA LEU A 691 14.53 25.62 15.14
C LEU A 691 15.75 25.82 14.23
N PHE A 692 16.82 26.45 14.71
CA PHE A 692 18.07 26.62 13.97
C PHE A 692 18.77 25.27 13.71
N PHE A 693 18.94 24.45 14.74
CA PHE A 693 19.59 23.14 14.60
C PHE A 693 18.71 22.09 13.91
N ALA A 694 17.38 22.25 13.86
CA ALA A 694 16.51 21.39 13.06
C ALA A 694 16.90 21.38 11.56
N ILE A 695 17.50 22.47 11.05
CA ILE A 695 18.00 22.56 9.66
C ILE A 695 19.05 21.46 9.37
N PRO A 696 20.23 21.41 10.03
CA PRO A 696 21.21 20.35 9.80
C PRO A 696 20.81 18.96 10.34
N LEU A 697 19.95 18.87 11.37
CA LEU A 697 19.63 17.58 11.98
C LEU A 697 18.67 16.72 11.13
N GLY A 698 17.67 17.33 10.47
CA GLY A 698 16.63 16.59 9.74
C GLY A 698 17.14 15.58 8.70
N PRO A 699 18.08 15.93 7.80
CA PRO A 699 18.53 15.03 6.72
C PRO A 699 19.55 13.96 7.12
N ILE A 700 19.94 13.85 8.39
CA ILE A 700 21.02 12.94 8.82
C ILE A 700 20.73 11.45 8.49
N PRO A 701 19.54 10.89 8.78
CA PRO A 701 19.25 9.48 8.48
C PRO A 701 19.18 9.25 6.97
N SER A 702 18.40 10.07 6.26
CA SER A 702 18.23 10.05 4.81
C SER A 702 19.55 10.05 4.02
N LEU A 703 20.56 10.77 4.51
CA LEU A 703 21.90 10.78 3.92
C LEU A 703 22.79 9.60 4.41
N THR A 704 22.60 9.13 5.64
CA THR A 704 23.26 7.94 6.20
C THR A 704 22.84 6.69 5.43
N TYR A 705 21.53 6.43 5.30
CA TYR A 705 20.95 5.36 4.48
C TYR A 705 21.46 5.39 3.04
N ALA A 706 21.36 6.54 2.36
CA ALA A 706 21.76 6.66 0.95
C ALA A 706 23.25 6.37 0.72
N LEU A 707 24.12 6.71 1.68
CA LEU A 707 25.55 6.38 1.64
C LEU A 707 25.85 4.92 2.03
N ALA A 708 25.11 4.36 2.99
CA ALA A 708 25.25 2.96 3.40
C ALA A 708 24.77 1.96 2.33
N LEU A 709 23.75 2.33 1.53
CA LEU A 709 23.24 1.50 0.46
C LEU A 709 24.17 1.41 -0.77
N ARG A 710 25.15 2.32 -0.87
CA ARG A 710 25.95 2.54 -2.08
C ARG A 710 27.01 1.45 -2.30
N GLY A 711 26.76 0.59 -3.30
CA GLY A 711 27.76 -0.36 -3.82
C GLY A 711 27.55 -1.83 -3.42
N MET A 712 26.44 -2.18 -2.76
CA MET A 712 26.21 -3.56 -2.26
C MET A 712 25.87 -4.61 -3.34
N GLY A 713 25.57 -4.21 -4.58
CA GLY A 713 25.28 -5.14 -5.68
C GLY A 713 24.05 -6.00 -5.41
N SER A 714 24.18 -7.32 -5.56
CA SER A 714 23.15 -8.30 -5.19
C SER A 714 22.65 -8.18 -3.73
N TRP A 715 23.45 -7.64 -2.81
CA TRP A 715 23.05 -7.43 -1.41
C TRP A 715 22.27 -6.14 -1.16
N THR A 716 21.93 -5.35 -2.20
CA THR A 716 21.18 -4.09 -2.05
C THR A 716 19.78 -4.28 -1.44
N THR A 717 19.07 -5.35 -1.78
CA THR A 717 17.74 -5.68 -1.24
C THR A 717 17.78 -5.98 0.26
N LEU A 718 18.75 -6.79 0.69
CA LEU A 718 18.99 -7.12 2.11
C LEU A 718 19.50 -5.90 2.89
N GLY A 719 20.42 -5.12 2.33
CA GLY A 719 20.93 -3.94 3.02
C GLY A 719 19.87 -2.85 3.20
N ALA A 720 18.96 -2.68 2.24
CA ALA A 720 17.80 -1.80 2.39
C ALA A 720 16.88 -2.26 3.55
N SER A 721 16.53 -3.54 3.63
CA SER A 721 15.65 -4.05 4.70
C SER A 721 16.30 -3.97 6.09
N VAL A 722 17.63 -4.16 6.17
CA VAL A 722 18.40 -4.04 7.42
C VAL A 722 18.58 -2.58 7.85
N LEU A 723 18.86 -1.66 6.92
CA LEU A 723 18.99 -0.23 7.22
C LEU A 723 17.67 0.31 7.77
N GLU A 724 16.55 0.11 7.06
CA GLU A 724 15.26 0.64 7.51
C GLU A 724 14.80 -0.02 8.82
N GLY A 725 14.99 -1.33 8.98
CA GLY A 725 14.70 -2.01 10.24
C GLY A 725 15.52 -1.46 11.42
N SER A 726 16.79 -1.10 11.19
CA SER A 726 17.63 -0.46 12.22
C SER A 726 17.21 0.99 12.51
N GLY A 727 16.83 1.75 11.47
CA GLY A 727 16.28 3.09 11.59
C GLY A 727 14.94 3.14 12.32
N ALA A 728 14.11 2.10 12.20
CA ALA A 728 12.89 1.96 12.98
C ALA A 728 13.16 1.49 14.44
N LEU A 729 14.18 0.65 14.67
CA LEU A 729 14.48 0.12 15.99
C LEU A 729 14.89 1.21 17.01
N GLY A 730 15.57 2.26 16.55
CA GLY A 730 15.99 3.40 17.38
C GLY A 730 14.81 4.13 18.04
N PRO A 731 13.89 4.73 17.25
CA PRO A 731 12.62 5.31 17.68
C PRO A 731 11.73 4.38 18.52
N ALA A 732 11.80 3.06 18.33
CA ALA A 732 11.04 2.09 19.14
C ALA A 732 11.54 1.99 20.59
N ILE A 733 12.85 2.15 20.81
CA ILE A 733 13.53 1.90 22.10
C ILE A 733 13.85 3.22 22.84
N TYR A 734 14.40 4.22 22.17
CA TYR A 734 14.96 5.41 22.81
C TYR A 734 13.98 6.24 23.66
N PRO A 735 12.70 6.41 23.27
CA PRO A 735 11.73 7.11 24.10
C PRO A 735 11.56 6.49 25.50
N TRP A 736 11.64 5.16 25.62
CA TRP A 736 11.61 4.47 26.91
C TRP A 736 12.87 4.74 27.75
N ILE A 737 14.05 4.78 27.13
CA ILE A 737 15.31 5.10 27.82
C ILE A 737 15.27 6.54 28.36
N MET A 738 14.81 7.49 27.54
CA MET A 738 14.70 8.89 27.96
C MET A 738 13.64 9.07 29.06
N TRP A 739 12.48 8.44 28.95
CA TRP A 739 11.44 8.46 29.99
C TRP A 739 11.92 7.85 31.31
N ALA A 740 12.60 6.70 31.27
CA ALA A 740 13.17 6.06 32.45
C ALA A 740 14.17 6.97 33.17
N LEU A 741 14.98 7.74 32.43
CA LEU A 741 15.91 8.72 33.04
C LEU A 741 15.22 9.95 33.64
N ILE A 742 14.10 10.40 33.06
CA ILE A 742 13.28 11.48 33.65
C ILE A 742 12.75 11.02 35.02
N GLN A 743 12.21 9.80 35.09
CA GLN A 743 11.62 9.26 36.32
C GLN A 743 12.68 8.89 37.38
N ALA A 744 13.80 8.27 36.98
CA ALA A 744 14.73 7.63 37.92
C ALA A 744 15.60 8.58 38.76
N HIS A 745 15.72 9.87 38.41
CA HIS A 745 16.78 10.72 38.96
C HIS A 745 16.33 12.05 39.59
N SER A 746 15.03 12.39 39.58
CA SER A 746 14.51 13.70 40.05
C SER A 746 15.17 14.94 39.41
N HIS A 747 15.85 14.76 38.27
CA HIS A 747 16.59 15.80 37.57
C HIS A 747 15.76 16.46 36.46
N SER A 748 16.24 17.62 35.99
CA SER A 748 15.59 18.35 34.90
C SER A 748 15.57 17.52 33.60
N ILE A 749 14.55 17.71 32.77
CA ILE A 749 14.38 16.99 31.48
C ILE A 749 15.60 17.15 30.56
N GLN A 750 16.35 18.25 30.68
CA GLN A 750 17.67 18.45 30.04
C GLN A 750 18.62 17.27 30.27
N SER A 751 18.66 16.66 31.46
CA SER A 751 19.60 15.57 31.75
C SER A 751 19.37 14.32 30.90
N SER A 752 18.15 14.09 30.41
CA SER A 752 17.84 12.95 29.53
C SER A 752 18.41 13.12 28.11
N PHE A 753 18.76 14.35 27.70
CA PHE A 753 19.47 14.59 26.43
C PHE A 753 20.92 14.07 26.44
N ARG A 754 21.44 13.57 27.58
CA ARG A 754 22.72 12.83 27.63
C ARG A 754 22.70 11.60 26.70
N VAL A 755 21.53 10.98 26.55
CA VAL A 755 21.31 9.83 25.65
C VAL A 755 21.37 10.26 24.17
N VAL A 756 20.81 11.43 23.86
CA VAL A 756 20.86 12.04 22.52
C VAL A 756 22.29 12.46 22.15
N PHE A 757 23.02 13.07 23.08
CA PHE A 757 24.44 13.40 22.91
C PHE A 757 25.29 12.15 22.68
N ALA A 758 25.12 11.12 23.50
CA ALA A 758 25.84 9.85 23.32
C ALA A 758 25.56 9.21 21.95
N ALA A 759 24.30 9.22 21.49
CA ALA A 759 23.90 8.68 20.20
C ALA A 759 24.47 9.46 19.00
N PHE A 760 24.47 10.80 19.03
CA PHE A 760 25.16 11.57 17.98
C PHE A 760 26.67 11.31 17.99
N VAL A 761 27.30 11.19 19.16
CA VAL A 761 28.74 10.88 19.28
C VAL A 761 29.06 9.49 18.71
N THR A 762 28.31 8.44 19.04
CA THR A 762 28.50 7.10 18.45
C THR A 762 28.19 7.08 16.95
N GLY A 763 27.17 7.82 16.50
CA GLY A 763 26.85 8.00 15.09
C GLY A 763 27.98 8.62 14.25
N THR A 764 28.83 9.49 14.83
CA THR A 764 29.98 10.09 14.13
C THR A 764 30.99 9.07 13.57
N VAL A 765 31.02 7.85 14.11
CA VAL A 765 31.96 6.79 13.70
C VAL A 765 31.79 6.42 12.22
N PHE A 766 30.55 6.41 11.71
CA PHE A 766 30.28 6.07 10.30
C PHE A 766 30.81 7.11 9.29
N PRO A 767 30.49 8.43 9.36
CA PRO A 767 31.07 9.41 8.44
C PRO A 767 32.59 9.56 8.61
N LEU A 768 33.15 9.40 9.83
CA LEU A 768 34.60 9.35 10.03
C LEU A 768 35.22 8.16 9.27
N TYR A 769 34.62 6.98 9.38
CA TYR A 769 35.02 5.79 8.63
C TYR A 769 34.95 6.01 7.10
N LEU A 770 33.89 6.63 6.57
CA LEU A 770 33.75 6.94 5.13
C LEU A 770 34.77 7.99 4.59
N VAL A 771 35.32 8.82 5.47
CA VAL A 771 36.37 9.80 5.14
C VAL A 771 37.77 9.16 5.19
N LEU A 772 38.03 8.32 6.20
CA LEU A 772 39.32 7.65 6.41
C LEU A 772 39.52 6.45 5.48
N VAL A 773 38.55 5.53 5.40
CA VAL A 773 38.67 4.25 4.71
C VAL A 773 38.17 4.38 3.26
N ARG A 774 39.04 4.95 2.41
CA ARG A 774 38.78 5.17 0.97
C ARG A 774 38.53 3.90 0.15
N ALA A 775 38.70 2.70 0.71
CA ALA A 775 38.56 1.42 0.03
C ALA A 775 37.10 0.89 -0.05
N GLY A 776 36.17 1.44 0.73
CA GLY A 776 34.79 0.93 0.82
C GLY A 776 33.77 1.54 -0.13
N LEU A 777 34.16 2.49 -0.98
CA LEU A 777 33.26 3.16 -1.93
C LEU A 777 33.94 3.35 -3.30
N PRO A 778 33.20 3.24 -4.42
CA PRO A 778 33.77 3.39 -5.75
C PRO A 778 34.27 4.82 -5.97
N ARG A 779 35.40 4.96 -6.67
CA ARG A 779 36.16 6.22 -6.87
C ARG A 779 35.41 7.25 -7.76
N VAL A 780 34.30 7.82 -7.28
CA VAL A 780 33.54 8.84 -8.02
C VAL A 780 33.06 9.97 -7.11
N ARG A 781 33.85 11.06 -7.04
CA ARG A 781 33.59 12.29 -7.82
C ARG A 781 34.70 13.32 -7.52
N TYR A 782 35.30 13.90 -8.55
CA TYR A 782 35.95 15.21 -8.44
C TYR A 782 34.85 16.30 -8.51
N PRO A 783 34.94 17.44 -7.81
CA PRO A 783 33.88 18.47 -7.83
C PRO A 783 33.76 19.12 -9.22
N VAL A 784 32.59 19.67 -9.57
CA VAL A 784 32.27 20.16 -10.94
C VAL A 784 33.31 21.14 -11.52
N TRP A 785 33.98 21.92 -10.67
CA TRP A 785 35.09 22.80 -11.03
C TRP A 785 36.28 22.08 -11.68
N SER A 786 36.57 20.84 -11.30
CA SER A 786 37.66 20.04 -11.88
C SER A 786 37.35 19.48 -13.26
N THR A 787 36.08 19.22 -13.58
CA THR A 787 35.66 18.84 -14.94
C THR A 787 35.73 20.02 -15.92
N LEU A 788 35.69 21.26 -15.42
CA LEU A 788 35.99 22.45 -16.22
C LEU A 788 37.49 22.62 -16.48
N THR A 789 38.36 22.30 -15.51
CA THR A 789 39.83 22.36 -15.72
C THR A 789 40.41 21.13 -16.44
N LEU A 790 39.65 20.03 -16.54
CA LEU A 790 40.01 18.83 -17.32
C LEU A 790 39.34 18.77 -18.71
N SER A 791 38.99 19.92 -19.29
CA SER A 791 38.56 20.05 -20.70
C SER A 791 39.71 19.85 -21.72
N GLY A 792 40.82 19.22 -21.31
CA GLY A 792 42.02 19.00 -22.11
C GLY A 792 42.50 17.55 -22.02
N GLY A 793 42.02 16.71 -22.94
CA GLY A 793 42.48 15.33 -23.11
C GLY A 793 41.48 14.26 -22.68
N TYR A 794 40.69 13.76 -23.63
CA TYR A 794 40.17 12.39 -23.54
C TYR A 794 41.32 11.41 -23.80
N PRO A 795 41.65 10.49 -22.88
CA PRO A 795 42.35 9.27 -23.27
C PRO A 795 41.39 8.40 -24.08
N ALA A 796 41.85 7.91 -25.24
CA ALA A 796 41.03 7.09 -26.13
C ALA A 796 40.69 5.72 -25.52
N HIS A 797 39.62 5.10 -26.01
CA HIS A 797 39.37 3.67 -25.81
C HIS A 797 40.54 2.85 -26.33
N SER A 798 41.07 1.94 -25.51
CA SER A 798 41.95 0.86 -25.94
C SER A 798 41.56 -0.45 -25.26
N GLN A 799 40.75 -1.23 -25.99
CA GLN A 799 40.49 -2.68 -25.86
C GLN A 799 40.24 -3.23 -24.45
#